data_AF-A0AAE0S6A7-F1
#
_entry.id   AF-A0AAE0S6A7-F1
#
_cell.length_a   1.000
_cell.length_b   1.000
_cell.length_c   1.000
_cell.angle_alpha   90.00
_cell.angle_beta   90.00
_cell.angle_gamma   90.00
#
_symmetry.space_group_name_H-M   'P 1'
#
loop_
_entity.id
_entity.type
_entity.pdbx_description
1 polymer ?
#
loop_
_entity_poly.entity_id
_entity_poly.type
_entity_poly.pdbx_seq_one_letter_code
_entity_poly.pdbx_strand_id
1 'polypeptide(L)'
;MSDFKIYYENDANIQLLKSKKLAIIGYGSQGHAHALNLKESGMDVVVGLHAQSKSIEKVKQDGLIVKTVDEAAAWADMIMILAPDQTQKSIYDKSIAHNLKAGKILAFGHGFNIHYSQILPPPDVDVVMIAPKGPGHLVRRTYKEGSGVPCLVCVHQDASGKAFDYGMAWAQGIGGTRAGVIRTTFKDETETDLFGEQAVLCGGVSELIRAGFETLTDAGYPPEISYFECLHELKLIVDLMYEGGINGMNYSVSETAEYGGLLRVPGRYENDFEEVRSGKFAKEWLLENQIGQPHFKGMRAASENHPVEKQRLDLLEKEFASFRQSTNKTDHDSGPSKGCKHSYKNIFNLFMQKEKVVLAYSGGLDTSVIVSWMAEQGYEVYALCLDLGQKIEDLDAIRKKGFTAGAKDVLVENVQEEFVRDYVFPSLMMNAVYEGTYLLGTSLARPLIAKKQIEYAKKIGATAVAHGATGKGNDQVRFEMGYLSLMPDVKIIAPWKIPEFFQKYPGRAELIEYAQQKNIPVKATKSQPWSSDENLMHISFESGMLEDPWVKPLKEMFELSVDPKDAPDAYTEVTLEYEKGVPAALNGKRLKPHQLLDELNTIAGKNGVGLARVYETPGGTVLLAAHRAIESITLTRDVIDLKDSLMPRFSKNVYNGFWFTPEMELIRAMALQSQEPVTGTVRLELYKGMYMSRGVSLRTVCMTKILHQWSGIRDVITAGCQRIYRLNALPYRIYNRIKAKHKIAHEVGEEFSSYRGRGYSISEVSHRSDIFEEVLFETIKDLRTLMAIPDNYHVYEFYYGGAELCANKIPAYIDTGVWAKKAIIEAQKLYNIQIAATSEPTGYDRIPNLNGISLKPGTDYVHITTNNTIYGSQYHQIPDFGGVPVIADMTSDILGREMNVKETGMIYAGAQKNLGISGMSVAIIRDDLLKRIPNNLPTMFDYNSYVKNDSMHNTPNTFAIYVCGKVLKWVMRRGGVKKMVEINRKKAEILYRIIDNSNIYTNRVVKEDRSTMNVPFFLSTPELEAKFLAEAEQRDLLFLKGHKITGGIRASIYNATEMNSVEALAEFMTDFEKRAR
;
A
#
# COMPACT_ATOMS: atom_id res chain seq x y z
N MET A 1 -31.01 12.96 37.97
CA MET A 1 -29.71 12.59 37.36
C MET A 1 -29.31 11.27 38.00
N SER A 2 -29.48 10.16 37.29
CA SER A 2 -29.05 8.84 37.76
C SER A 2 -27.54 8.87 38.00
N ASP A 3 -27.07 8.29 39.10
CA ASP A 3 -25.64 8.18 39.44
C ASP A 3 -24.88 7.41 38.36
N PHE A 4 -24.35 8.14 37.36
CA PHE A 4 -23.47 7.59 36.34
C PHE A 4 -22.11 7.29 36.98
N LYS A 5 -21.83 6.00 37.22
CA LYS A 5 -20.60 5.48 37.80
C LYS A 5 -19.86 4.61 36.79
N ILE A 6 -18.55 4.84 36.63
CA ILE A 6 -17.64 3.95 35.92
C ILE A 6 -16.97 3.03 36.95
N TYR A 7 -16.95 1.74 36.66
CA TYR A 7 -16.40 0.69 37.51
C TYR A 7 -15.05 0.21 36.96
N TYR A 8 -14.09 -0.05 37.84
CA TYR A 8 -12.73 -0.48 37.49
C TYR A 8 -12.35 -1.79 38.17
N GLU A 9 -11.08 -2.20 38.07
CA GLU A 9 -10.59 -3.48 38.60
C GLU A 9 -10.89 -3.68 40.09
N ASN A 10 -10.84 -2.62 40.90
CA ASN A 10 -11.11 -2.67 42.34
C ASN A 10 -12.60 -2.83 42.67
N ASP A 11 -13.49 -2.54 41.73
CA ASP A 11 -14.94 -2.73 41.90
C ASP A 11 -15.39 -4.15 41.48
N ALA A 12 -14.50 -4.95 40.88
CA ALA A 12 -14.81 -6.30 40.38
C ALA A 12 -14.07 -7.38 41.20
N ASN A 13 -14.73 -8.54 41.36
CA ASN A 13 -14.14 -9.68 42.06
C ASN A 13 -14.10 -10.92 41.16
N ILE A 14 -12.98 -11.09 40.44
CA ILE A 14 -12.74 -12.23 39.57
C ILE A 14 -12.80 -13.60 40.26
N GLN A 15 -12.63 -13.68 41.59
CA GLN A 15 -12.69 -14.94 42.33
C GLN A 15 -14.07 -15.60 42.24
N LEU A 16 -15.13 -14.82 41.98
CA LEU A 16 -16.49 -15.33 41.76
C LEU A 16 -16.60 -16.27 40.55
N LEU A 17 -15.69 -16.12 39.57
CA LEU A 17 -15.67 -16.97 38.38
C LEU A 17 -14.77 -18.20 38.54
N LYS A 18 -13.72 -18.16 39.40
CA LYS A 18 -12.80 -19.30 39.56
C LYS A 18 -13.48 -20.57 40.07
N SER A 19 -14.55 -20.44 40.86
CA SER A 19 -15.30 -21.57 41.37
C SER A 19 -16.40 -22.06 40.41
N LYS A 20 -16.51 -21.47 39.20
CA LYS A 20 -17.59 -21.76 38.24
C LYS A 20 -17.03 -22.27 36.92
N LYS A 21 -17.84 -23.10 36.25
CA LYS A 21 -17.59 -23.60 34.91
C LYS A 21 -18.17 -22.64 33.87
N LEU A 22 -17.33 -22.14 32.96
CA LEU A 22 -17.71 -21.13 31.97
C LEU A 22 -17.83 -21.74 30.57
N ALA A 23 -19.01 -21.68 29.97
CA ALA A 23 -19.20 -22.05 28.57
C ALA A 23 -19.31 -20.81 27.69
N ILE A 24 -18.61 -20.81 26.55
CA ILE A 24 -18.77 -19.81 25.49
C ILE A 24 -19.35 -20.49 24.26
N ILE A 25 -20.53 -20.07 23.84
CA ILE A 25 -21.24 -20.62 22.69
C ILE A 25 -20.92 -19.78 21.46
N GLY A 26 -20.17 -20.37 20.54
CA GLY A 26 -19.66 -19.69 19.34
C GLY A 26 -18.19 -19.27 19.45
N TYR A 27 -17.47 -19.35 18.33
CA TYR A 27 -16.03 -19.03 18.25
C TYR A 27 -15.74 -18.08 17.08
N GLY A 28 -16.54 -17.02 16.99
CA GLY A 28 -16.32 -15.88 16.09
C GLY A 28 -15.32 -14.88 16.69
N SER A 29 -15.33 -13.64 16.20
CA SER A 29 -14.42 -12.57 16.66
C SER A 29 -14.45 -12.38 18.19
N GLN A 30 -15.63 -12.16 18.78
CA GLN A 30 -15.80 -11.99 20.23
C GLN A 30 -15.60 -13.30 20.99
N GLY A 31 -16.16 -14.41 20.50
CA GLY A 31 -16.05 -15.74 21.14
C GLY A 31 -14.60 -16.19 21.33
N HIS A 32 -13.76 -15.98 20.31
CA HIS A 32 -12.32 -16.27 20.37
C HIS A 32 -11.61 -15.39 21.41
N ALA A 33 -11.89 -14.08 21.43
CA ALA A 33 -11.26 -13.15 22.36
C ALA A 33 -11.62 -13.45 23.82
N HIS A 34 -12.91 -13.64 24.11
CA HIS A 34 -13.40 -13.95 25.45
C HIS A 34 -12.81 -15.27 25.96
N ALA A 35 -12.81 -16.32 25.12
CA ALA A 35 -12.33 -17.64 25.53
C ALA A 35 -10.85 -17.65 25.89
N LEU A 36 -10.02 -16.99 25.08
CA LEU A 36 -8.58 -16.91 25.32
C LEU A 36 -8.24 -16.00 26.51
N ASN A 37 -8.86 -14.82 26.59
CA ASN A 37 -8.60 -13.89 27.69
C ASN A 37 -9.01 -14.51 29.03
N LEU A 38 -10.16 -15.19 29.10
CA LEU A 38 -10.61 -15.84 30.34
C LEU A 38 -9.74 -17.04 30.73
N LYS A 39 -9.27 -17.83 29.76
CA LYS A 39 -8.32 -18.91 30.00
C LYS A 39 -6.99 -18.38 30.55
N GLU A 40 -6.47 -17.30 29.97
CA GLU A 40 -5.24 -16.63 30.45
C GLU A 40 -5.44 -15.96 31.81
N SER A 41 -6.64 -15.48 32.12
CA SER A 41 -7.04 -15.02 33.45
C SER A 41 -7.24 -16.17 34.46
N GLY A 42 -7.05 -17.42 34.06
CA GLY A 42 -7.06 -18.60 34.94
C GLY A 42 -8.44 -19.19 35.22
N MET A 43 -9.42 -19.01 34.32
CA MET A 43 -10.77 -19.57 34.45
C MET A 43 -10.92 -20.91 33.72
N ASP A 44 -11.85 -21.76 34.18
CA ASP A 44 -12.20 -23.03 33.53
C ASP A 44 -13.22 -22.79 32.40
N VAL A 45 -12.71 -22.76 31.16
CA VAL A 45 -13.47 -22.34 29.96
C VAL A 45 -13.60 -23.47 28.94
N VAL A 46 -14.83 -23.70 28.48
CA VAL A 46 -15.17 -24.60 27.38
C VAL A 46 -15.86 -23.85 26.26
N VAL A 47 -15.58 -24.21 25.01
CA VAL A 47 -16.24 -23.65 23.83
C VAL A 47 -17.30 -24.63 23.30
N GLY A 48 -18.54 -24.17 23.21
CA GLY A 48 -19.66 -24.91 22.62
C GLY A 48 -19.80 -24.59 21.13
N LEU A 49 -19.68 -25.59 20.26
CA LEU A 49 -19.87 -25.45 18.82
C LEU A 49 -20.80 -26.53 18.26
N HIS A 50 -21.41 -26.25 17.11
CA HIS A 50 -22.13 -27.28 16.36
C HIS A 50 -21.14 -28.35 15.85
N ALA A 51 -21.55 -29.62 15.80
CA ALA A 51 -20.68 -30.76 15.48
C ALA A 51 -19.96 -30.64 14.11
N GLN A 52 -20.54 -29.90 13.17
CA GLN A 52 -20.00 -29.64 11.83
C GLN A 52 -19.29 -28.27 11.70
N SER A 53 -19.00 -27.59 12.81
CA SER A 53 -18.40 -26.25 12.75
C SER A 53 -16.94 -26.29 12.26
N LYS A 54 -16.62 -25.45 11.28
CA LYS A 54 -15.25 -25.30 10.75
C LYS A 54 -14.26 -24.78 11.81
N SER A 55 -14.75 -24.14 12.88
CA SER A 55 -13.90 -23.59 13.94
C SER A 55 -13.40 -24.63 14.94
N ILE A 56 -13.85 -25.90 14.88
CA ILE A 56 -13.46 -26.94 15.84
C ILE A 56 -11.94 -27.16 15.85
N GLU A 57 -11.32 -27.22 14.67
CA GLU A 57 -9.86 -27.39 14.56
C GLU A 57 -9.10 -26.20 15.17
N LYS A 58 -9.58 -24.99 14.91
CA LYS A 58 -8.98 -23.76 15.43
C LYS A 58 -9.01 -23.71 16.97
N VAL A 59 -10.16 -24.03 17.58
CA VAL A 59 -10.30 -24.05 19.04
C VAL A 59 -9.34 -25.08 19.68
N LYS A 60 -9.18 -26.24 19.04
CA LYS A 60 -8.22 -27.27 19.51
C LYS A 60 -6.78 -26.79 19.41
N GLN A 61 -6.41 -26.09 18.33
CA GLN A 61 -5.08 -25.49 18.16
C GLN A 61 -4.80 -24.41 19.22
N ASP A 62 -5.82 -23.63 19.57
CA ASP A 62 -5.78 -22.62 20.64
C ASP A 62 -5.76 -23.24 22.07
N GLY A 63 -5.75 -24.58 22.15
CA GLY A 63 -5.63 -25.36 23.38
C GLY A 63 -6.88 -25.32 24.27
N LEU A 64 -8.05 -25.00 23.71
CA LEU A 64 -9.33 -24.93 24.41
C LEU A 64 -10.11 -26.24 24.23
N ILE A 65 -10.92 -26.59 25.22
CA ILE A 65 -11.78 -27.78 25.17
C ILE A 65 -13.03 -27.43 24.36
N VAL A 66 -13.35 -28.26 23.36
CA VAL A 66 -14.56 -28.14 22.54
C VAL A 66 -15.60 -29.18 23.00
N LYS A 67 -16.84 -28.73 23.18
CA LYS A 67 -18.01 -29.60 23.38
C LYS A 67 -19.09 -29.24 22.36
N THR A 68 -20.08 -30.12 22.19
CA THR A 68 -21.31 -29.71 21.50
C THR A 68 -22.02 -28.63 22.34
N VAL A 69 -22.86 -27.80 21.71
CA VAL A 69 -23.57 -26.72 22.43
C VAL A 69 -24.39 -27.28 23.60
N ASP A 70 -25.04 -28.42 23.40
CA ASP A 70 -25.85 -29.10 24.40
C ASP A 70 -25.02 -29.56 25.60
N GLU A 71 -23.92 -30.28 25.35
CA GLU A 71 -23.00 -30.73 26.39
C GLU A 71 -22.33 -29.56 27.13
N ALA A 72 -22.01 -28.47 26.42
CA ALA A 72 -21.46 -27.26 27.02
C ALA A 72 -22.48 -26.57 27.94
N ALA A 73 -23.74 -26.45 27.50
CA ALA A 73 -24.82 -25.87 28.28
C ALA A 73 -25.16 -26.71 29.52
N ALA A 74 -25.10 -28.04 29.41
CA ALA A 74 -25.26 -28.94 30.56
C ALA A 74 -24.12 -28.80 31.58
N TRP A 75 -22.87 -28.72 31.10
CA TRP A 75 -21.66 -28.67 31.92
C TRP A 75 -21.44 -27.35 32.67
N ALA A 76 -21.79 -26.22 32.07
CA ALA A 76 -21.44 -24.90 32.61
C ALA A 76 -22.41 -24.35 33.65
N ASP A 77 -21.88 -23.56 34.59
CA ASP A 77 -22.63 -22.75 35.55
C ASP A 77 -22.99 -21.38 34.98
N MET A 78 -22.13 -20.84 34.11
CA MET A 78 -22.33 -19.59 33.37
C MET A 78 -22.14 -19.81 31.87
N ILE A 79 -23.16 -19.47 31.08
CA ILE A 79 -23.21 -19.70 29.63
C ILE A 79 -23.22 -18.34 28.92
N MET A 80 -22.15 -18.03 28.20
CA MET A 80 -22.01 -16.82 27.39
C MET A 80 -22.31 -17.12 25.93
N ILE A 81 -23.35 -16.49 25.37
CA ILE A 81 -23.76 -16.66 23.97
C ILE A 81 -23.09 -15.59 23.11
N LEU A 82 -22.19 -16.03 22.22
CA LEU A 82 -21.46 -15.20 21.25
C LEU A 82 -21.59 -15.77 19.82
N ALA A 83 -22.80 -16.24 19.51
CA ALA A 83 -23.22 -16.62 18.17
C ALA A 83 -23.92 -15.44 17.46
N PRO A 84 -24.00 -15.43 16.12
CA PRO A 84 -24.73 -14.38 15.39
C PRO A 84 -26.19 -14.26 15.84
N ASP A 85 -26.70 -13.03 16.00
CA ASP A 85 -28.01 -12.75 16.60
C ASP A 85 -29.15 -13.52 15.94
N GLN A 86 -29.15 -13.63 14.61
CA GLN A 86 -30.16 -14.39 13.85
C GLN A 86 -30.18 -15.90 14.15
N THR A 87 -29.09 -16.44 14.71
CA THR A 87 -28.98 -17.86 15.05
C THR A 87 -29.16 -18.15 16.54
N GLN A 88 -28.95 -17.16 17.41
CA GLN A 88 -28.97 -17.36 18.86
C GLN A 88 -30.30 -17.96 19.34
N LYS A 89 -31.44 -17.49 18.82
CA LYS A 89 -32.75 -18.06 19.17
C LYS A 89 -32.85 -19.55 18.89
N SER A 90 -32.45 -19.99 17.69
CA SER A 90 -32.52 -21.41 17.33
C SER A 90 -31.59 -22.27 18.19
N ILE A 91 -30.40 -21.75 18.51
CA ILE A 91 -29.43 -22.42 19.38
C ILE A 91 -29.98 -22.51 20.81
N TYR A 92 -30.59 -21.43 21.28
CA TYR A 92 -31.21 -21.36 22.60
C TYR A 92 -32.33 -22.39 22.75
N ASP A 93 -33.31 -22.36 21.85
CA ASP A 93 -34.50 -23.22 21.90
C ASP A 93 -34.13 -24.71 21.81
N LYS A 94 -33.15 -25.06 20.96
CA LYS A 94 -32.77 -26.46 20.70
C LYS A 94 -31.85 -27.07 21.76
N SER A 95 -30.90 -26.29 22.30
CA SER A 95 -29.75 -26.86 23.03
C SER A 95 -29.46 -26.21 24.38
N ILE A 96 -29.96 -25.00 24.65
CA ILE A 96 -29.65 -24.29 25.90
C ILE A 96 -30.85 -24.29 26.85
N ALA A 97 -32.07 -24.05 26.35
CA ALA A 97 -33.28 -23.82 27.15
C ALA A 97 -33.56 -24.95 28.16
N HIS A 98 -33.47 -26.21 27.73
CA HIS A 98 -33.76 -27.36 28.60
C HIS A 98 -32.65 -27.68 29.62
N ASN A 99 -31.47 -27.08 29.47
CA ASN A 99 -30.32 -27.26 30.35
C ASN A 99 -30.18 -26.12 31.39
N LEU A 100 -31.00 -25.07 31.27
CA LEU A 100 -31.07 -23.98 32.24
C LEU A 100 -31.88 -24.41 33.46
N LYS A 101 -31.23 -24.45 34.62
CA LYS A 101 -31.82 -24.79 35.93
C LYS A 101 -31.56 -23.64 36.91
N ALA A 102 -32.36 -23.56 37.97
CA ALA A 102 -32.19 -22.60 39.06
C ALA A 102 -30.72 -22.43 39.48
N GLY A 103 -30.25 -21.18 39.50
CA GLY A 103 -28.89 -20.81 39.90
C GLY A 103 -27.83 -20.79 38.77
N LYS A 104 -28.18 -21.14 37.53
CA LYS A 104 -27.33 -20.89 36.35
C LYS A 104 -27.39 -19.43 35.91
N ILE A 105 -26.34 -18.98 35.21
CA ILE A 105 -26.22 -17.63 34.67
C ILE A 105 -26.18 -17.70 33.14
N LEU A 106 -27.06 -16.94 32.49
CA LEU A 106 -27.10 -16.75 31.05
C LEU A 106 -26.55 -15.37 30.71
N ALA A 107 -25.52 -15.33 29.88
CA ALA A 107 -24.81 -14.11 29.51
C ALA A 107 -24.83 -13.89 27.99
N PHE A 108 -24.91 -12.63 27.58
CA PHE A 108 -24.88 -12.22 26.17
C PHE A 108 -23.79 -11.18 25.93
N GLY A 109 -23.28 -11.14 24.70
CA GLY A 109 -22.39 -10.05 24.25
C GLY A 109 -23.13 -8.83 23.71
N HIS A 110 -24.39 -8.99 23.32
CA HIS A 110 -25.22 -7.99 22.62
C HIS A 110 -26.68 -8.18 23.07
N GLY A 111 -27.45 -7.10 23.18
CA GLY A 111 -28.78 -7.16 23.82
C GLY A 111 -29.94 -7.56 22.92
N PHE A 112 -29.73 -7.67 21.60
CA PHE A 112 -30.77 -7.80 20.57
C PHE A 112 -31.88 -8.80 20.90
N ASN A 113 -31.53 -10.07 21.15
CA ASN A 113 -32.51 -11.13 21.32
C ASN A 113 -33.28 -11.08 22.64
N ILE A 114 -32.74 -10.42 23.66
CA ILE A 114 -33.41 -10.21 24.95
C ILE A 114 -34.28 -8.95 24.89
N HIS A 115 -33.77 -7.85 24.33
CA HIS A 115 -34.52 -6.58 24.22
C HIS A 115 -35.75 -6.71 23.31
N TYR A 116 -35.63 -7.42 22.19
CA TYR A 116 -36.75 -7.69 21.27
C TYR A 116 -37.51 -8.99 21.57
N SER A 117 -37.36 -9.53 22.79
CA SER A 117 -38.13 -10.68 23.31
C SER A 117 -38.10 -11.93 22.43
N GLN A 118 -37.03 -12.17 21.69
CA GLN A 118 -36.85 -13.38 20.86
C GLN A 118 -36.48 -14.60 21.71
N ILE A 119 -35.76 -14.35 22.81
CA ILE A 119 -35.39 -15.33 23.83
C ILE A 119 -36.05 -14.90 25.13
N LEU A 120 -36.78 -15.83 25.76
CA LEU A 120 -37.43 -15.64 27.06
C LEU A 120 -36.76 -16.60 28.07
N PRO A 121 -35.82 -16.10 28.89
CA PRO A 121 -35.17 -16.91 29.91
C PRO A 121 -36.15 -17.34 31.03
N PRO A 122 -35.94 -18.51 31.65
CA PRO A 122 -36.68 -18.91 32.86
C PRO A 122 -36.53 -17.89 34.00
N PRO A 123 -37.53 -17.73 34.90
CA PRO A 123 -37.51 -16.73 35.97
C PRO A 123 -36.50 -17.02 37.11
N ASP A 124 -35.92 -18.23 37.14
CA ASP A 124 -35.01 -18.73 38.18
C ASP A 124 -33.52 -18.67 37.79
N VAL A 125 -33.18 -18.06 36.66
CA VAL A 125 -31.78 -17.88 36.19
C VAL A 125 -31.34 -16.42 36.19
N ASP A 126 -30.06 -16.16 36.37
CA ASP A 126 -29.53 -14.80 36.19
C ASP A 126 -29.33 -14.51 34.70
N VAL A 127 -29.70 -13.31 34.25
CA VAL A 127 -29.54 -12.88 32.85
C VAL A 127 -28.76 -11.59 32.80
N VAL A 128 -27.55 -11.66 32.23
CA VAL A 128 -26.59 -10.56 32.19
C VAL A 128 -26.09 -10.31 30.77
N MET A 129 -25.58 -9.12 30.52
CA MET A 129 -24.87 -8.80 29.28
C MET A 129 -23.56 -8.12 29.59
N ILE A 130 -22.53 -8.52 28.85
CA ILE A 130 -21.19 -7.96 28.92
C ILE A 130 -20.76 -7.63 27.49
N ALA A 131 -20.84 -6.36 27.12
CA ALA A 131 -20.61 -5.87 25.77
C ALA A 131 -19.34 -5.00 25.70
N PRO A 132 -18.21 -5.53 25.22
CA PRO A 132 -17.04 -4.72 24.91
C PRO A 132 -17.35 -3.76 23.75
N LYS A 133 -17.06 -2.48 23.90
CA LYS A 133 -17.28 -1.47 22.85
C LYS A 133 -16.12 -1.47 21.85
N GLY A 134 -15.98 -2.60 21.16
CA GLY A 134 -14.98 -2.82 20.11
C GLY A 134 -15.00 -4.25 19.59
N PRO A 135 -14.48 -4.49 18.37
CA PRO A 135 -14.49 -5.82 17.78
C PRO A 135 -13.57 -6.79 18.52
N GLY A 136 -13.91 -8.08 18.54
CA GLY A 136 -13.18 -9.07 19.35
C GLY A 136 -11.67 -9.17 19.07
N HIS A 137 -11.20 -8.94 17.85
CA HIS A 137 -9.75 -8.89 17.59
C HIS A 137 -9.03 -7.74 18.32
N LEU A 138 -9.70 -6.59 18.50
CA LEU A 138 -9.19 -5.46 19.28
C LEU A 138 -9.21 -5.80 20.77
N VAL A 139 -10.31 -6.40 21.26
CA VAL A 139 -10.42 -6.91 22.65
C VAL A 139 -9.28 -7.88 22.98
N ARG A 140 -8.90 -8.75 22.04
CA ARG A 140 -7.77 -9.67 22.21
C ARG A 140 -6.42 -8.95 22.19
N ARG A 141 -6.24 -7.98 21.29
CA ARG A 141 -4.98 -7.23 21.12
C ARG A 141 -4.69 -6.38 22.36
N THR A 142 -5.62 -5.54 22.77
CA THR A 142 -5.42 -4.63 23.91
C THR A 142 -5.22 -5.39 25.21
N TYR A 143 -5.92 -6.52 25.40
CA TYR A 143 -5.71 -7.40 26.56
C TYR A 143 -4.25 -7.89 26.67
N LYS A 144 -3.65 -8.31 25.55
CA LYS A 144 -2.25 -8.76 25.49
C LYS A 144 -1.25 -7.62 25.71
N GLU A 145 -1.60 -6.42 25.28
CA GLU A 145 -0.80 -5.21 25.46
C GLU A 145 -0.89 -4.66 26.90
N GLY A 146 -1.68 -5.30 27.78
CA GLY A 146 -1.88 -4.85 29.16
C GLY A 146 -2.92 -3.75 29.32
N SER A 147 -3.58 -3.35 28.23
CA SER A 147 -4.71 -2.42 28.22
C SER A 147 -6.05 -3.20 28.17
N GLY A 148 -7.17 -2.52 27.92
CA GLY A 148 -8.50 -3.09 27.79
C GLY A 148 -9.37 -2.31 26.81
N VAL A 149 -10.55 -2.84 26.50
CA VAL A 149 -11.61 -2.13 25.76
C VAL A 149 -12.72 -1.78 26.74
N PRO A 150 -13.27 -0.54 26.75
CA PRO A 150 -14.40 -0.19 27.60
C PRO A 150 -15.55 -1.18 27.43
N CYS A 151 -16.17 -1.59 28.54
CA CYS A 151 -17.26 -2.56 28.52
C CYS A 151 -18.55 -1.99 29.09
N LEU A 152 -19.69 -2.44 28.58
CA LEU A 152 -20.99 -2.20 29.17
C LEU A 152 -21.46 -3.47 29.88
N VAL A 153 -21.97 -3.32 31.11
CA VAL A 153 -22.56 -4.43 31.87
C VAL A 153 -24.02 -4.13 32.20
N CYS A 154 -24.90 -5.07 31.85
CA CYS A 154 -26.33 -4.97 32.08
C CYS A 154 -26.86 -6.20 32.81
N VAL A 155 -27.93 -6.01 33.58
CA VAL A 155 -28.69 -7.09 34.20
C VAL A 155 -30.14 -6.98 33.73
N HIS A 156 -30.65 -8.03 33.10
CA HIS A 156 -32.06 -8.15 32.74
C HIS A 156 -32.86 -8.85 33.84
N GLN A 157 -32.26 -9.89 34.44
CA GLN A 157 -32.87 -10.67 35.51
C GLN A 157 -31.82 -11.01 36.57
N ASP A 158 -32.15 -10.79 37.84
CA ASP A 158 -31.30 -11.07 38.99
C ASP A 158 -32.00 -12.02 39.95
N ALA A 159 -31.98 -13.32 39.64
CA ALA A 159 -32.60 -14.35 40.45
C ALA A 159 -31.76 -14.69 41.70
N SER A 160 -30.43 -14.51 41.62
CA SER A 160 -29.50 -14.81 42.73
C SER A 160 -29.18 -13.62 43.63
N GLY A 161 -29.48 -12.39 43.21
CA GLY A 161 -29.06 -11.15 43.88
C GLY A 161 -27.58 -10.80 43.64
N LYS A 162 -26.90 -11.50 42.73
CA LYS A 162 -25.47 -11.34 42.40
C LYS A 162 -25.20 -11.23 40.89
N ALA A 163 -26.23 -11.09 40.06
CA ALA A 163 -26.08 -11.07 38.60
C ALA A 163 -25.08 -9.99 38.13
N PHE A 164 -25.16 -8.78 38.70
CA PHE A 164 -24.26 -7.69 38.34
C PHE A 164 -22.78 -8.00 38.68
N ASP A 165 -22.53 -8.61 39.83
CA ASP A 165 -21.18 -8.98 40.28
C ASP A 165 -20.55 -10.04 39.36
N TYR A 166 -21.35 -11.00 38.88
CA TYR A 166 -20.89 -11.97 37.89
C TYR A 166 -20.57 -11.32 36.54
N GLY A 167 -21.39 -10.36 36.10
CA GLY A 167 -21.10 -9.57 34.90
C GLY A 167 -19.81 -8.77 35.01
N MET A 168 -19.59 -8.10 36.15
CA MET A 168 -18.35 -7.38 36.44
C MET A 168 -17.13 -8.29 36.51
N ALA A 169 -17.26 -9.46 37.13
CA ALA A 169 -16.17 -10.45 37.17
C ALA A 169 -15.82 -10.97 35.77
N TRP A 170 -16.81 -11.15 34.89
CA TRP A 170 -16.56 -11.52 33.49
C TRP A 170 -15.86 -10.40 32.71
N ALA A 171 -16.32 -9.15 32.88
CA ALA A 171 -15.67 -7.98 32.31
C ALA A 171 -14.21 -7.84 32.75
N GLN A 172 -13.91 -8.13 34.01
CA GLN A 172 -12.53 -8.18 34.53
C GLN A 172 -11.72 -9.31 33.88
N GLY A 173 -12.30 -10.50 33.75
CA GLY A 173 -11.65 -11.65 33.14
C GLY A 173 -11.27 -11.46 31.66
N ILE A 174 -11.99 -10.61 30.93
CA ILE A 174 -11.65 -10.23 29.54
C ILE A 174 -10.80 -8.95 29.44
N GLY A 175 -10.47 -8.30 30.57
CA GLY A 175 -9.65 -7.08 30.66
C GLY A 175 -10.40 -5.76 30.51
N GLY A 176 -11.74 -5.79 30.41
CA GLY A 176 -12.56 -4.58 30.22
C GLY A 176 -12.47 -3.57 31.36
N THR A 177 -12.30 -4.06 32.61
CA THR A 177 -12.16 -3.21 33.80
C THR A 177 -10.89 -2.35 33.83
N ARG A 178 -9.90 -2.63 32.97
CA ARG A 178 -8.70 -1.79 32.81
C ARG A 178 -9.02 -0.46 32.14
N ALA A 179 -9.93 -0.48 31.16
CA ALA A 179 -10.40 0.72 30.45
C ALA A 179 -11.64 1.33 31.10
N GLY A 180 -12.36 0.56 31.92
CA GLY A 180 -13.55 1.00 32.64
C GLY A 180 -14.82 0.31 32.14
N VAL A 181 -15.75 0.09 33.07
CA VAL A 181 -17.04 -0.57 32.81
C VAL A 181 -18.18 0.36 33.19
N ILE A 182 -19.17 0.49 32.32
CA ILE A 182 -20.35 1.31 32.57
C ILE A 182 -21.56 0.39 32.74
N ARG A 183 -22.33 0.63 33.82
CA ARG A 183 -23.60 -0.06 34.02
C ARG A 183 -24.67 0.56 33.13
N THR A 184 -25.40 -0.26 32.38
CA THR A 184 -26.51 0.20 31.53
C THR A 184 -27.65 -0.82 31.50
N THR A 185 -28.65 -0.57 30.65
CA THR A 185 -29.80 -1.45 30.42
C THR A 185 -29.66 -2.18 29.08
N PHE A 186 -30.36 -3.30 28.92
CA PHE A 186 -30.42 -4.01 27.63
C PHE A 186 -31.00 -3.12 26.52
N LYS A 187 -31.98 -2.29 26.86
CA LYS A 187 -32.59 -1.32 25.95
C LYS A 187 -31.57 -0.31 25.43
N ASP A 188 -30.91 0.39 26.35
CA ASP A 188 -30.01 1.48 25.99
C ASP A 188 -28.82 0.95 25.20
N GLU A 189 -28.26 -0.19 25.60
CA GLU A 189 -27.16 -0.81 24.86
C GLU A 189 -27.59 -1.22 23.46
N THR A 190 -28.70 -1.97 23.32
CA THR A 190 -29.15 -2.47 22.01
C THR A 190 -29.50 -1.32 21.06
N GLU A 191 -30.28 -0.34 21.52
CA GLU A 191 -30.75 0.75 20.66
C GLU A 191 -29.61 1.69 20.26
N THR A 192 -28.71 2.02 21.19
CA THR A 192 -27.58 2.93 20.90
C THR A 192 -26.50 2.25 20.08
N ASP A 193 -26.25 0.96 20.29
CA ASP A 193 -25.27 0.18 19.52
C ASP A 193 -25.74 0.01 18.07
N LEU A 194 -26.98 -0.43 17.84
CA LEU A 194 -27.55 -0.56 16.49
C LEU A 194 -27.58 0.77 15.75
N PHE A 195 -27.96 1.86 16.42
CA PHE A 195 -27.92 3.19 15.83
C PHE A 195 -26.48 3.60 15.50
N GLY A 196 -25.56 3.44 16.45
CA GLY A 196 -24.15 3.78 16.28
C GLY A 196 -23.51 3.02 15.12
N GLU A 197 -23.68 1.71 15.06
CA GLU A 197 -23.13 0.87 14.00
C GLU A 197 -23.68 1.24 12.61
N GLN A 198 -25.00 1.45 12.49
CA GLN A 198 -25.63 1.72 11.20
C GLN A 198 -25.45 3.16 10.73
N ALA A 199 -25.59 4.15 11.62
CA ALA A 199 -25.62 5.55 11.24
C ALA A 199 -24.26 6.24 11.35
N VAL A 200 -23.42 5.84 12.29
CA VAL A 200 -22.17 6.57 12.62
C VAL A 200 -20.93 5.77 12.22
N LEU A 201 -20.79 4.54 12.73
CA LEU A 201 -19.57 3.75 12.63
C LEU A 201 -19.44 3.07 11.26
N CYS A 202 -20.21 2.01 11.00
CA CYS A 202 -20.06 1.21 9.78
C CYS A 202 -20.69 1.93 8.58
N GLY A 203 -21.90 2.47 8.73
CA GLY A 203 -22.56 3.19 7.63
C GLY A 203 -21.99 4.60 7.44
N GLY A 204 -21.93 5.40 8.51
CA GLY A 204 -21.51 6.80 8.44
C GLY A 204 -20.09 7.00 7.90
N VAL A 205 -19.08 6.36 8.51
CA VAL A 205 -17.68 6.48 8.06
C VAL A 205 -17.51 5.94 6.63
N SER A 206 -18.12 4.81 6.29
CA SER A 206 -17.99 4.25 4.95
C SER A 206 -18.58 5.17 3.89
N GLU A 207 -19.73 5.79 4.18
CA GLU A 207 -20.39 6.70 3.25
C GLU A 207 -19.63 8.03 3.11
N LEU A 208 -19.10 8.57 4.22
CA LEU A 208 -18.25 9.76 4.19
C LEU A 208 -17.05 9.57 3.25
N ILE A 209 -16.37 8.43 3.35
CA ILE A 209 -15.19 8.12 2.53
C ILE A 209 -15.60 7.91 1.07
N ARG A 210 -16.67 7.14 0.80
CA ARG A 210 -17.12 6.87 -0.57
C ARG A 210 -17.58 8.15 -1.27
N ALA A 211 -18.42 8.94 -0.62
CA ALA A 211 -18.95 10.17 -1.21
C ALA A 211 -17.82 11.17 -1.51
N GLY A 212 -16.84 11.31 -0.61
CA GLY A 212 -15.66 12.15 -0.86
C GLY A 212 -14.80 11.63 -2.01
N PHE A 213 -14.54 10.31 -2.04
CA PHE A 213 -13.75 9.67 -3.09
C PHE A 213 -14.41 9.77 -4.48
N GLU A 214 -15.70 9.46 -4.57
CA GLU A 214 -16.51 9.55 -5.80
C GLU A 214 -16.55 11.00 -6.30
N THR A 215 -16.79 11.98 -5.42
CA THR A 215 -16.78 13.41 -5.79
C THR A 215 -15.46 13.84 -6.43
N LEU A 216 -14.31 13.43 -5.86
CA LEU A 216 -13.00 13.78 -6.40
C LEU A 216 -12.68 13.02 -7.70
N THR A 217 -13.01 11.72 -7.77
CA THR A 217 -12.72 10.90 -8.94
C THR A 217 -13.62 11.25 -10.13
N ASP A 218 -14.90 11.54 -9.91
CA ASP A 218 -15.82 12.04 -10.94
C ASP A 218 -15.40 13.42 -11.48
N ALA A 219 -14.74 14.23 -10.64
CA ALA A 219 -14.13 15.48 -11.06
C ALA A 219 -12.78 15.33 -11.81
N GLY A 220 -12.32 14.09 -12.02
CA GLY A 220 -11.12 13.77 -12.81
C GLY A 220 -9.80 13.72 -12.02
N TYR A 221 -9.85 13.67 -10.69
CA TYR A 221 -8.64 13.52 -9.87
C TYR A 221 -8.19 12.06 -9.80
N PRO A 222 -6.87 11.79 -9.69
CA PRO A 222 -6.34 10.43 -9.59
C PRO A 222 -6.92 9.68 -8.37
N PRO A 223 -7.43 8.45 -8.55
CA PRO A 223 -7.96 7.62 -7.46
C PRO A 223 -7.00 7.48 -6.28
N GLU A 224 -5.70 7.42 -6.52
CA GLU A 224 -4.68 7.29 -5.47
C GLU A 224 -4.66 8.50 -4.53
N ILE A 225 -4.77 9.71 -5.09
CA ILE A 225 -4.81 10.95 -4.31
C ILE A 225 -6.15 11.06 -3.58
N SER A 226 -7.27 10.82 -4.27
CA SER A 226 -8.60 10.83 -3.64
C SER A 226 -8.71 9.83 -2.48
N TYR A 227 -8.09 8.66 -2.61
CA TYR A 227 -8.04 7.68 -1.53
C TYR A 227 -7.17 8.14 -0.35
N PHE A 228 -6.06 8.82 -0.63
CA PHE A 228 -5.20 9.38 0.41
C PHE A 228 -5.93 10.49 1.19
N GLU A 229 -6.53 11.45 0.49
CA GLU A 229 -7.30 12.55 1.07
C GLU A 229 -8.50 12.06 1.90
N CYS A 230 -9.28 11.11 1.38
CA CYS A 230 -10.54 10.72 2.02
C CYS A 230 -10.39 9.65 3.12
N LEU A 231 -9.44 8.71 3.02
CA LEU A 231 -9.29 7.61 3.98
C LEU A 231 -8.05 7.75 4.87
N HIS A 232 -6.88 8.08 4.30
CA HIS A 232 -5.64 8.12 5.10
C HIS A 232 -5.63 9.30 6.07
N GLU A 233 -5.99 10.50 5.61
CA GLU A 233 -6.04 11.66 6.50
C GLU A 233 -7.12 11.52 7.57
N LEU A 234 -8.28 10.92 7.23
CA LEU A 234 -9.36 10.67 8.19
C LEU A 234 -8.86 9.90 9.42
N LYS A 235 -7.94 8.93 9.25
CA LYS A 235 -7.37 8.19 10.39
C LYS A 235 -6.61 9.11 11.35
N LEU A 236 -5.83 10.06 10.81
CA LEU A 236 -5.05 11.00 11.62
C LEU A 236 -5.97 11.96 12.39
N ILE A 237 -7.04 12.43 11.73
CA ILE A 237 -8.05 13.29 12.36
C ILE A 237 -8.79 12.54 13.48
N VAL A 238 -9.17 11.28 13.26
CA VAL A 238 -9.82 10.45 14.28
C VAL A 238 -8.89 10.20 15.48
N ASP A 239 -7.57 10.05 15.26
CA ASP A 239 -6.61 9.92 16.35
C ASP A 239 -6.50 11.20 17.19
N LEU A 240 -6.44 12.37 16.55
CA LEU A 240 -6.47 13.66 17.25
C LEU A 240 -7.77 13.88 18.03
N MET A 241 -8.91 13.42 17.49
CA MET A 241 -10.18 13.42 18.21
C MET A 241 -10.16 12.48 19.42
N TYR A 242 -9.50 11.33 19.31
CA TYR A 242 -9.35 10.38 20.41
C TYR A 242 -8.50 10.95 21.55
N GLU A 243 -7.40 11.63 21.23
CA GLU A 243 -6.51 12.28 22.20
C GLU A 243 -7.15 13.53 22.82
N GLY A 244 -7.70 14.39 21.96
CA GLY A 244 -7.98 15.79 22.25
C GLY A 244 -9.44 16.21 22.14
N GLY A 245 -10.35 15.32 21.75
CA GLY A 245 -11.73 15.68 21.37
C GLY A 245 -11.80 16.42 20.03
N ILE A 246 -12.99 16.82 19.62
CA ILE A 246 -13.20 17.63 18.41
C ILE A 246 -12.45 18.96 18.56
N ASN A 247 -12.42 19.55 19.76
CA ASN A 247 -11.67 20.77 20.02
C ASN A 247 -10.15 20.58 19.91
N GLY A 248 -9.61 19.46 20.41
CA GLY A 248 -8.18 19.17 20.27
C GLY A 248 -7.75 18.90 18.83
N MET A 249 -8.65 18.29 18.04
CA MET A 249 -8.50 18.18 16.59
C MET A 249 -8.52 19.56 15.93
N ASN A 250 -9.51 20.40 16.22
CA ASN A 250 -9.62 21.76 15.69
C ASN A 250 -8.40 22.64 16.02
N TYR A 251 -7.84 22.48 17.23
CA TYR A 251 -6.59 23.14 17.63
C TYR A 251 -5.37 22.70 16.82
N SER A 252 -5.38 21.45 16.35
CA SER A 252 -4.24 20.81 15.67
C SER A 252 -4.27 20.96 14.14
N VAL A 253 -5.39 21.41 13.57
CA VAL A 253 -5.53 21.69 12.13
C VAL A 253 -5.38 23.19 11.84
N SER A 254 -5.11 23.55 10.58
CA SER A 254 -5.01 24.97 10.19
C SER A 254 -6.34 25.71 10.38
N GLU A 255 -6.29 27.02 10.64
CA GLU A 255 -7.51 27.82 10.78
C GLU A 255 -8.40 27.79 9.53
N THR A 256 -7.81 27.60 8.34
CA THR A 256 -8.57 27.40 7.10
C THR A 256 -9.34 26.08 7.09
N ALA A 257 -8.70 25.00 7.56
CA ALA A 257 -9.34 23.68 7.67
C ALA A 257 -10.42 23.69 8.77
N GLU A 258 -10.14 24.33 9.91
CA GLU A 258 -11.11 24.49 11.00
C GLU A 258 -12.32 25.34 10.55
N TYR A 259 -12.07 26.48 9.90
CA TYR A 259 -13.16 27.32 9.37
C TYR A 259 -14.01 26.57 8.33
N GLY A 260 -13.37 25.82 7.43
CA GLY A 260 -14.06 24.94 6.50
C GLY A 260 -14.91 23.88 7.20
N GLY A 261 -14.34 23.19 8.19
CA GLY A 261 -15.03 22.15 8.96
C GLY A 261 -16.18 22.65 9.83
N LEU A 262 -16.09 23.88 10.35
CA LEU A 262 -17.16 24.51 11.13
C LEU A 262 -18.29 25.08 10.26
N LEU A 263 -17.97 25.49 9.02
CA LEU A 263 -18.92 26.11 8.09
C LEU A 263 -19.68 25.08 7.25
N ARG A 264 -19.01 24.00 6.82
CA ARG A 264 -19.57 23.01 5.89
C ARG A 264 -20.22 21.85 6.63
N VAL A 265 -21.37 21.39 6.11
CA VAL A 265 -22.20 20.35 6.74
C VAL A 265 -22.10 19.06 5.92
N PRO A 266 -22.00 17.86 6.55
CA PRO A 266 -21.97 16.60 5.83
C PRO A 266 -23.15 16.46 4.85
N GLY A 267 -22.88 16.01 3.61
CA GLY A 267 -23.89 15.73 2.60
C GLY A 267 -24.00 16.73 1.45
N ARG A 268 -23.14 17.75 1.37
CA ARG A 268 -23.04 18.70 0.24
C ARG A 268 -21.71 18.63 -0.53
N TYR A 269 -21.14 17.44 -0.65
CA TYR A 269 -19.79 17.21 -1.19
C TYR A 269 -19.55 17.88 -2.56
N GLU A 270 -20.46 17.70 -3.52
CA GLU A 270 -20.35 18.32 -4.85
C GLU A 270 -20.36 19.86 -4.80
N ASN A 271 -21.27 20.44 -4.01
CA ASN A 271 -21.43 21.90 -3.92
C ASN A 271 -20.22 22.52 -3.22
N ASP A 272 -19.77 21.93 -2.11
CA ASP A 272 -18.63 22.42 -1.36
C ASP A 272 -17.35 22.30 -2.19
N PHE A 273 -17.21 21.22 -2.97
CA PHE A 273 -16.10 21.05 -3.89
C PHE A 273 -16.11 22.09 -5.02
N GLU A 274 -17.26 22.41 -5.62
CA GLU A 274 -17.37 23.48 -6.62
C GLU A 274 -17.10 24.88 -6.04
N GLU A 275 -17.42 25.13 -4.76
CA GLU A 275 -17.06 26.38 -4.09
C GLU A 275 -15.56 26.51 -3.82
N VAL A 276 -14.87 25.39 -3.60
CA VAL A 276 -13.40 25.34 -3.56
C VAL A 276 -12.82 25.58 -4.97
N ARG A 277 -13.31 24.89 -6.01
CA ARG A 277 -12.82 25.04 -7.39
C ARG A 277 -13.01 26.44 -7.96
N SER A 278 -14.16 27.07 -7.68
CA SER A 278 -14.45 28.45 -8.11
C SER A 278 -13.70 29.51 -7.30
N GLY A 279 -13.01 29.11 -6.21
CA GLY A 279 -12.31 30.00 -5.30
C GLY A 279 -13.25 30.85 -4.44
N LYS A 280 -14.56 30.54 -4.41
CA LYS A 280 -15.55 31.24 -3.58
C LYS A 280 -15.20 31.11 -2.10
N PHE A 281 -14.87 29.90 -1.64
CA PHE A 281 -14.44 29.65 -0.26
C PHE A 281 -13.19 30.48 0.11
N ALA A 282 -12.19 30.53 -0.77
CA ALA A 282 -10.97 31.30 -0.53
C ALA A 282 -11.26 32.80 -0.38
N LYS A 283 -12.17 33.35 -1.19
CA LYS A 283 -12.61 34.75 -1.08
C LYS A 283 -13.36 35.01 0.23
N GLU A 284 -14.26 34.12 0.63
CA GLU A 284 -14.99 34.21 1.90
C GLU A 284 -14.05 34.20 3.10
N TRP A 285 -13.09 33.26 3.14
CA TRP A 285 -12.11 33.18 4.23
C TRP A 285 -11.17 34.39 4.29
N LEU A 286 -10.73 34.92 3.14
CA LEU A 286 -9.91 36.13 3.11
C LEU A 286 -10.68 37.37 3.62
N LEU A 287 -11.95 37.51 3.25
CA LEU A 287 -12.81 38.60 3.73
C LEU A 287 -13.06 38.48 5.24
N GLU A 288 -13.36 37.29 5.73
CA GLU A 288 -13.55 37.00 7.16
C GLU A 288 -12.28 37.35 7.98
N ASN A 289 -11.10 37.05 7.45
CA ASN A 289 -9.83 37.45 8.07
C ASN A 289 -9.63 38.96 8.10
N GLN A 290 -9.95 39.67 7.01
CA GLN A 290 -9.82 41.13 6.93
C GLN A 290 -10.69 41.87 7.95
N ILE A 291 -11.83 41.29 8.33
CA ILE A 291 -12.75 41.88 9.32
C ILE A 291 -12.51 41.37 10.76
N GLY A 292 -11.43 40.62 11.01
CA GLY A 292 -11.03 40.18 12.35
C GLY A 292 -11.69 38.88 12.84
N GLN A 293 -12.19 38.05 11.92
CA GLN A 293 -12.73 36.70 12.15
C GLN A 293 -13.94 36.61 13.13
N PRO A 294 -14.94 37.52 13.08
CA PRO A 294 -16.04 37.53 14.04
C PRO A 294 -16.95 36.29 13.95
N HIS A 295 -17.25 35.80 12.74
CA HIS A 295 -18.08 34.61 12.52
C HIS A 295 -17.31 33.35 12.89
N PHE A 296 -16.04 33.26 12.49
CA PHE A 296 -15.18 32.13 12.85
C PHE A 296 -15.02 31.94 14.36
N LYS A 297 -14.71 33.02 15.10
CA LYS A 297 -14.60 32.97 16.57
C LYS A 297 -15.92 32.59 17.23
N GLY A 298 -17.05 33.05 16.69
CA GLY A 298 -18.38 32.66 17.14
C GLY A 298 -18.66 31.16 16.96
N MET A 299 -18.35 30.60 15.79
CA MET A 299 -18.49 29.18 15.51
C MET A 299 -17.54 28.32 16.36
N ARG A 300 -16.29 28.75 16.54
CA ARG A 300 -15.30 28.08 17.41
C ARG A 300 -15.81 28.02 18.85
N ALA A 301 -16.28 29.13 19.40
CA ALA A 301 -16.87 29.16 20.73
C ALA A 301 -18.13 28.28 20.85
N ALA A 302 -18.97 28.21 19.80
CA ALA A 302 -20.13 27.33 19.79
C ALA A 302 -19.73 25.84 19.78
N SER A 303 -18.69 25.48 19.01
CA SER A 303 -18.10 24.14 19.01
C SER A 303 -17.51 23.76 20.37
N GLU A 304 -16.76 24.69 20.98
CA GLU A 304 -16.15 24.48 22.31
C GLU A 304 -17.20 24.21 23.40
N ASN A 305 -18.35 24.87 23.30
CA ASN A 305 -19.46 24.72 24.24
C ASN A 305 -20.44 23.59 23.86
N HIS A 306 -20.17 22.84 22.79
CA HIS A 306 -21.07 21.79 22.35
C HIS A 306 -21.19 20.68 23.42
N PRO A 307 -22.39 20.13 23.68
CA PRO A 307 -22.59 19.12 24.73
C PRO A 307 -21.68 17.89 24.63
N VAL A 308 -21.21 17.55 23.43
CA VAL A 308 -20.27 16.44 23.20
C VAL A 308 -18.92 16.64 23.90
N GLU A 309 -18.41 17.88 23.92
CA GLU A 309 -17.15 18.24 24.55
C GLU A 309 -17.29 18.27 26.08
N LYS A 310 -18.43 18.78 26.55
CA LYS A 310 -18.77 18.73 27.97
C LYS A 310 -18.88 17.28 28.47
N GLN A 311 -19.54 16.40 27.71
CA GLN A 311 -19.68 14.99 28.06
C GLN A 311 -18.32 14.27 28.13
N ARG A 312 -17.38 14.61 27.24
CA ARG A 312 -16.00 14.09 27.28
C ARG A 312 -15.28 14.52 28.56
N LEU A 313 -15.32 15.81 28.90
CA LEU A 313 -14.67 16.33 30.10
C LEU A 313 -15.27 15.69 31.36
N ASP A 314 -16.59 15.55 31.42
CA ASP A 314 -17.30 14.89 32.52
C ASP A 314 -16.91 13.41 32.66
N LEU A 315 -16.64 12.71 31.55
CA LEU A 315 -16.14 11.33 31.56
C LEU A 315 -14.70 11.28 32.08
N LEU A 316 -13.80 12.10 31.53
CA LEU A 316 -12.40 12.17 31.94
C LEU A 316 -12.26 12.52 33.43
N GLU A 317 -13.01 13.52 33.93
CA GLU A 317 -13.01 13.88 35.35
C GLU A 317 -13.42 12.71 36.26
N LYS A 318 -14.40 11.90 35.81
CA LYS A 318 -14.84 10.70 36.53
C LYS A 318 -13.80 9.57 36.47
N GLU A 319 -13.09 9.40 35.36
CA GLU A 319 -11.93 8.50 35.27
C GLU A 319 -10.85 8.91 36.28
N PHE A 320 -10.49 10.19 36.33
CA PHE A 320 -9.49 10.72 37.27
C PHE A 320 -9.94 10.68 38.75
N ALA A 321 -11.23 10.84 39.04
CA ALA A 321 -11.77 10.76 40.40
C ALA A 321 -11.71 9.33 40.98
N SER A 322 -11.95 8.31 40.14
CA SER A 322 -11.84 6.90 40.53
C SER A 322 -10.39 6.48 40.84
N PHE A 323 -9.42 7.02 40.11
CA PHE A 323 -7.99 6.79 40.33
C PHE A 323 -7.54 7.30 41.72
N ARG A 324 -8.10 8.42 42.19
CA ARG A 324 -7.78 9.00 43.52
C ARG A 324 -8.36 8.21 44.70
N GLN A 325 -9.46 7.49 44.53
CA GLN A 325 -10.06 6.70 45.63
C GLN A 325 -9.33 5.38 45.88
N SER A 326 -8.67 4.81 44.86
CA SER A 326 -7.92 3.55 44.98
C SER A 326 -6.64 3.65 45.83
N THR A 327 -6.12 4.86 46.08
CA THR A 327 -4.80 5.06 46.72
C THR A 327 -4.83 5.24 48.25
N ASN A 328 -5.96 5.02 48.94
CA ASN A 328 -6.16 5.45 50.34
C ASN A 328 -6.46 4.33 51.38
N LYS A 329 -6.03 3.07 51.20
CA LYS A 329 -6.07 2.07 52.30
C LYS A 329 -4.79 1.20 52.41
N THR A 330 -4.03 1.48 53.49
CA THR A 330 -3.20 0.62 54.37
C THR A 330 -1.95 -0.13 53.87
N ASP A 331 -0.80 0.40 54.33
CA ASP A 331 0.33 -0.18 55.11
C ASP A 331 1.33 -1.24 54.58
N HIS A 332 2.56 -0.71 54.46
CA HIS A 332 3.89 -1.17 54.94
C HIS A 332 4.66 -2.36 54.34
N ASP A 333 5.90 -2.02 53.92
CA ASP A 333 7.07 -2.84 53.59
C ASP A 333 7.03 -3.78 52.39
N SER A 334 7.05 -3.17 51.20
CA SER A 334 8.05 -3.44 50.15
C SER A 334 7.85 -2.41 49.04
N GLY A 335 8.93 -1.73 48.63
CA GLY A 335 8.85 -0.56 47.75
C GLY A 335 8.18 -0.86 46.40
N PRO A 336 7.21 -0.06 45.94
CA PRO A 336 6.66 -0.18 44.59
C PRO A 336 7.11 0.96 43.67
N SER A 337 7.12 0.60 42.39
CA SER A 337 7.54 1.30 41.19
C SER A 337 6.96 2.70 40.99
N LYS A 338 7.84 3.58 40.49
CA LYS A 338 7.57 4.95 40.02
C LYS A 338 6.62 4.96 38.82
N GLY A 339 5.34 5.22 39.07
CA GLY A 339 4.37 5.56 38.04
C GLY A 339 3.14 6.15 38.73
N CYS A 340 2.65 7.30 38.27
CA CYS A 340 1.42 7.94 38.78
C CYS A 340 1.49 8.59 40.19
N LYS A 341 2.36 9.60 40.40
CA LYS A 341 2.15 10.60 41.48
C LYS A 341 2.50 12.07 41.13
N HIS A 342 2.63 12.43 39.84
CA HIS A 342 3.06 13.79 39.46
C HIS A 342 2.00 14.72 38.84
N SER A 343 0.72 14.34 38.72
CA SER A 343 -0.16 15.08 37.79
C SER A 343 -1.02 16.22 38.34
N TYR A 344 -1.16 16.47 39.65
CA TYR A 344 -2.17 17.46 40.10
C TYR A 344 -1.73 18.52 41.13
N LYS A 345 -0.47 18.48 41.60
CA LYS A 345 0.08 19.59 42.40
C LYS A 345 0.79 20.67 41.56
N ASN A 346 1.04 20.40 40.28
CA ASN A 346 1.71 21.33 39.37
C ASN A 346 0.78 22.34 38.71
N ILE A 347 -0.53 22.10 38.61
CA ILE A 347 -1.44 23.00 37.89
C ILE A 347 -1.65 24.32 38.64
N PHE A 348 -1.64 24.31 39.97
CA PHE A 348 -1.82 25.53 40.77
C PHE A 348 -0.51 26.33 40.95
N ASN A 349 0.65 25.67 40.87
CA ASN A 349 1.96 26.34 40.92
C ASN A 349 2.47 26.81 39.54
N LEU A 350 1.84 26.39 38.44
CA LEU A 350 2.20 26.81 37.08
C LEU A 350 1.90 28.29 36.79
N PHE A 351 1.03 28.93 37.58
CA PHE A 351 0.61 30.31 37.31
C PHE A 351 1.64 31.38 37.74
N MET A 352 2.77 31.00 38.36
CA MET A 352 3.78 31.98 38.84
C MET A 352 5.25 31.59 38.63
N GLN A 353 5.58 30.60 37.78
CA GLN A 353 6.97 30.33 37.39
C GLN A 353 7.25 30.82 35.96
N LYS A 354 8.27 31.68 35.82
CA LYS A 354 8.80 32.06 34.50
C LYS A 354 9.26 30.79 33.78
N GLU A 355 8.77 30.57 32.57
CA GLU A 355 9.11 29.39 31.77
C GLU A 355 10.61 29.42 31.43
N LYS A 356 11.33 28.34 31.76
CA LYS A 356 12.78 28.21 31.50
C LYS A 356 13.03 27.78 30.07
N VAL A 357 13.95 28.46 29.41
CA VAL A 357 14.31 28.19 28.02
C VAL A 357 15.81 28.09 27.83
N VAL A 358 16.28 27.09 27.09
CA VAL A 358 17.69 27.00 26.67
C VAL A 358 17.82 27.53 25.25
N LEU A 359 18.65 28.55 25.03
CA LEU A 359 18.95 29.12 23.71
C LEU A 359 20.32 28.64 23.19
N ALA A 360 20.38 28.16 21.95
CA ALA A 360 21.63 27.96 21.22
C ALA A 360 22.27 29.32 20.93
N TYR A 361 23.35 29.64 21.65
CA TYR A 361 23.96 30.96 21.68
C TYR A 361 25.34 30.97 21.03
N SER A 362 25.51 31.75 19.96
CA SER A 362 26.78 31.88 19.23
C SER A 362 27.59 33.10 19.62
N GLY A 363 27.03 34.03 20.41
CA GLY A 363 27.67 35.32 20.69
C GLY A 363 27.57 36.33 19.53
N GLY A 364 26.93 35.96 18.42
CA GLY A 364 26.63 36.86 17.30
C GLY A 364 25.56 37.91 17.63
N LEU A 365 25.40 38.90 16.76
CA LEU A 365 24.41 39.99 16.91
C LEU A 365 22.99 39.44 17.14
N ASP A 366 22.55 38.54 16.27
CA ASP A 366 21.19 37.98 16.26
C ASP A 366 20.87 37.23 17.56
N THR A 367 21.72 36.29 17.96
CA THR A 367 21.48 35.50 19.19
C THR A 367 21.55 36.34 20.46
N SER A 368 22.37 37.40 20.51
CA SER A 368 22.41 38.31 21.67
C SER A 368 21.17 39.20 21.77
N VAL A 369 20.62 39.65 20.64
CA VAL A 369 19.33 40.38 20.63
C VAL A 369 18.19 39.45 21.02
N ILE A 370 18.21 38.19 20.56
CA ILE A 370 17.22 37.17 20.95
C ILE A 370 17.22 36.94 22.46
N VAL A 371 18.38 36.82 23.11
CA VAL A 371 18.46 36.70 24.58
C VAL A 371 17.71 37.84 25.28
N SER A 372 18.01 39.08 24.88
CA SER A 372 17.39 40.28 25.45
C SER A 372 15.88 40.32 25.21
N TRP A 373 15.46 40.04 23.98
CA TRP A 373 14.04 40.02 23.62
C TRP A 373 13.27 38.94 24.38
N MET A 374 13.81 37.72 24.50
CA MET A 374 13.15 36.64 25.23
C MET A 374 13.06 36.92 26.73
N ALA A 375 14.08 37.57 27.31
CA ALA A 375 14.03 38.03 28.70
C ALA A 375 12.93 39.09 28.91
N GLU A 376 12.71 39.99 27.94
CA GLU A 376 11.60 40.97 27.95
C GLU A 376 10.22 40.32 27.85
N GLN A 377 10.09 39.21 27.10
CA GLN A 377 8.85 38.43 27.00
C GLN A 377 8.55 37.60 28.27
N GLY A 378 9.38 37.68 29.31
CA GLY A 378 9.15 37.03 30.60
C GLY A 378 9.75 35.62 30.73
N TYR A 379 10.52 35.14 29.75
CA TYR A 379 11.21 33.85 29.82
C TYR A 379 12.46 33.92 30.71
N GLU A 380 12.81 32.80 31.32
CA GLU A 380 14.07 32.61 32.02
C GLU A 380 15.09 31.96 31.07
N VAL A 381 15.94 32.79 30.44
CA VAL A 381 16.82 32.36 29.33
C VAL A 381 18.16 31.83 29.85
N TYR A 382 18.49 30.61 29.43
CA TYR A 382 19.78 29.95 29.64
C TYR A 382 20.53 29.85 28.30
N ALA A 383 21.66 30.54 28.16
CA ALA A 383 22.41 30.54 26.91
C ALA A 383 23.43 29.40 26.89
N LEU A 384 23.42 28.58 25.83
CA LEU A 384 24.38 27.50 25.61
C LEU A 384 25.27 27.82 24.40
N CYS A 385 26.57 27.99 24.63
CA CYS A 385 27.58 28.18 23.60
C CYS A 385 28.48 26.95 23.52
N LEU A 386 28.59 26.34 22.34
CA LEU A 386 29.39 25.14 22.12
C LEU A 386 30.60 25.49 21.26
N ASP A 387 31.78 25.19 21.79
CA ASP A 387 33.04 25.33 21.06
C ASP A 387 33.27 24.07 20.20
N LEU A 388 33.04 24.25 18.90
CA LEU A 388 33.21 23.30 17.81
C LEU A 388 34.48 23.60 16.98
N GLY A 389 35.39 24.45 17.48
CA GLY A 389 36.63 24.84 16.82
C GLY A 389 36.54 26.11 15.98
N GLN A 390 35.48 26.90 16.12
CA GLN A 390 35.40 28.25 15.58
C GLN A 390 36.47 29.16 16.23
N LYS A 391 37.07 30.08 15.47
CA LYS A 391 38.12 30.99 15.96
C LYS A 391 37.51 32.13 16.79
N ILE A 392 37.15 31.83 18.04
CA ILE A 392 36.66 32.83 18.99
C ILE A 392 37.84 33.46 19.75
N GLU A 393 37.97 34.79 19.67
CA GLU A 393 39.07 35.55 20.29
C GLU A 393 39.04 35.61 21.83
N ASP A 394 37.88 35.39 22.48
CA ASP A 394 37.77 35.31 23.96
C ASP A 394 36.44 34.68 24.43
N LEU A 395 36.49 33.47 25.01
CA LEU A 395 35.31 32.76 25.54
C LEU A 395 34.72 33.46 26.78
N ASP A 396 35.52 34.17 27.56
CA ASP A 396 35.05 34.93 28.72
C ASP A 396 34.33 36.21 28.28
N ALA A 397 34.70 36.80 27.14
CA ALA A 397 33.97 37.91 26.53
C ALA A 397 32.57 37.49 26.06
N ILE A 398 32.41 36.29 25.49
CA ILE A 398 31.09 35.75 25.08
C ILE A 398 30.20 35.51 26.30
N ARG A 399 30.75 34.97 27.39
CA ARG A 399 30.02 34.80 28.66
C ARG A 399 29.53 36.14 29.20
N LYS A 400 30.43 37.12 29.34
CA LYS A 400 30.08 38.47 29.78
C LYS A 400 28.98 39.08 28.91
N LYS A 401 29.09 38.95 27.58
CA LYS A 401 28.10 39.43 26.63
C LYS A 401 26.73 38.79 26.82
N GLY A 402 26.66 37.48 27.05
CA GLY A 402 25.40 36.77 27.31
C GLY A 402 24.70 37.25 28.59
N PHE A 403 25.45 37.48 29.67
CA PHE A 403 24.92 38.06 30.90
C PHE A 403 24.45 39.50 30.71
N THR A 404 25.22 40.35 30.00
CA THR A 404 24.80 41.72 29.67
C THR A 404 23.54 41.75 28.82
N ALA A 405 23.36 40.76 27.93
CA ALA A 405 22.16 40.63 27.11
C ALA A 405 20.92 40.14 27.88
N GLY A 406 21.05 39.71 29.15
CA GLY A 406 19.92 39.31 30.00
C GLY A 406 19.75 37.80 30.21
N ALA A 407 20.74 36.97 29.87
CA ALA A 407 20.72 35.54 30.20
C ALA A 407 20.87 35.32 31.72
N LYS A 408 20.11 34.38 32.28
CA LYS A 408 20.24 33.96 33.69
C LYS A 408 21.53 33.17 33.93
N ASP A 409 21.94 32.38 32.95
CA ASP A 409 23.18 31.61 32.98
C ASP A 409 23.72 31.43 31.56
N VAL A 410 25.05 31.32 31.42
CA VAL A 410 25.74 31.15 30.14
C VAL A 410 26.73 30.00 30.25
N LEU A 411 26.35 28.84 29.71
CA LEU A 411 27.21 27.67 29.67
C LEU A 411 28.07 27.70 28.40
N VAL A 412 29.38 27.54 28.56
CA VAL A 412 30.31 27.34 27.45
C VAL A 412 30.97 25.98 27.61
N GLU A 413 30.80 25.09 26.63
CA GLU A 413 31.31 23.72 26.64
C GLU A 413 32.15 23.46 25.38
N ASN A 414 33.34 22.86 25.56
CA ASN A 414 34.17 22.41 24.43
C ASN A 414 33.74 21.02 24.00
N VAL A 415 33.32 20.90 22.74
CA VAL A 415 32.78 19.67 22.14
C VAL A 415 33.51 19.29 20.84
N GLN A 416 34.70 19.84 20.61
CA GLN A 416 35.47 19.63 19.37
C GLN A 416 35.80 18.15 19.14
N GLU A 417 36.24 17.45 20.19
CA GLU A 417 36.56 16.03 20.12
C GLU A 417 35.33 15.17 19.79
N GLU A 418 34.19 15.45 20.43
CA GLU A 418 32.92 14.75 20.17
C GLU A 418 32.43 15.02 18.74
N PHE A 419 32.54 16.27 18.27
CA PHE A 419 32.18 16.65 16.91
C PHE A 419 32.96 15.85 15.86
N VAL A 420 34.29 15.80 15.99
CA VAL A 420 35.11 15.10 15.00
C VAL A 420 34.90 13.58 15.08
N ARG A 421 34.91 13.01 16.28
CA ARG A 421 34.81 11.56 16.49
C ARG A 421 33.43 11.00 16.10
N ASP A 422 32.36 11.67 16.51
CA ASP A 422 31.00 11.10 16.45
C ASP A 422 30.17 11.63 15.26
N TYR A 423 30.62 12.68 14.57
CA TYR A 423 29.90 13.27 13.43
C TYR A 423 30.75 13.33 12.16
N VAL A 424 31.95 13.91 12.23
CA VAL A 424 32.82 14.04 11.05
C VAL A 424 33.32 12.68 10.56
N PHE A 425 33.89 11.85 11.44
CA PHE A 425 34.40 10.54 11.05
C PHE A 425 33.33 9.61 10.48
N PRO A 426 32.13 9.45 11.09
CA PRO A 426 31.06 8.67 10.48
C PRO A 426 30.63 9.18 9.10
N SER A 427 30.66 10.50 8.87
CA SER A 427 30.41 11.09 7.54
C SER A 427 31.46 10.67 6.52
N LEU A 428 32.74 10.71 6.92
CA LEU A 428 33.87 10.25 6.10
C LEU A 428 33.81 8.75 5.82
N MET A 429 33.42 7.93 6.81
CA MET A 429 33.24 6.49 6.65
C MET A 429 32.21 6.15 5.57
N MET A 430 31.18 6.98 5.40
CA MET A 430 30.19 6.83 4.33
C MET A 430 30.58 7.53 3.02
N ASN A 431 31.78 8.13 2.95
CA ASN A 431 32.24 8.94 1.83
C ASN A 431 31.20 10.03 1.45
N ALA A 432 30.54 10.62 2.45
CA ALA A 432 29.37 11.45 2.25
C ALA A 432 29.71 12.76 1.51
N VAL A 433 29.06 12.93 0.35
CA VAL A 433 29.11 14.17 -0.44
C VAL A 433 27.68 14.50 -0.86
N TYR A 434 27.20 15.67 -0.49
CA TYR A 434 25.89 16.18 -0.89
C TYR A 434 25.99 16.86 -2.25
N GLU A 435 25.08 16.47 -3.17
CA GLU A 435 25.00 16.98 -4.55
C GLU A 435 26.36 16.99 -5.30
N GLY A 436 27.24 16.04 -4.96
CA GLY A 436 28.55 15.88 -5.58
C GLY A 436 29.60 16.93 -5.23
N THR A 437 29.31 17.90 -4.34
CA THR A 437 30.26 18.98 -4.00
C THR A 437 30.39 19.28 -2.51
N TYR A 438 29.33 19.17 -1.71
CA TYR A 438 29.31 19.67 -0.33
C TYR A 438 29.59 18.58 0.71
N LEU A 439 30.56 18.82 1.60
CA LEU A 439 30.99 17.88 2.65
C LEU A 439 30.25 18.02 4.00
N LEU A 440 29.11 18.70 4.01
CA LEU A 440 28.15 18.72 5.13
C LEU A 440 28.67 19.36 6.43
N GLY A 441 29.70 20.21 6.40
CA GLY A 441 30.33 20.73 7.63
C GLY A 441 29.35 21.39 8.61
N THR A 442 28.52 22.34 8.16
CA THR A 442 27.47 22.97 8.99
C THR A 442 26.39 21.96 9.36
N SER A 443 26.00 21.11 8.42
CA SER A 443 24.93 20.13 8.60
C SER A 443 25.26 19.08 9.68
N LEU A 444 26.53 18.72 9.83
CA LEU A 444 27.03 17.78 10.85
C LEU A 444 27.09 18.42 12.25
N ALA A 445 27.31 19.72 12.33
CA ALA A 445 27.40 20.43 13.61
C ALA A 445 26.03 20.55 14.31
N ARG A 446 24.97 20.82 13.54
CA ARG A 446 23.62 21.07 14.10
C ARG A 446 23.03 19.93 14.95
N PRO A 447 23.12 18.64 14.59
CA PRO A 447 22.61 17.57 15.44
C PRO A 447 23.39 17.45 16.77
N LEU A 448 24.69 17.74 16.81
CA LEU A 448 25.45 17.79 18.06
C LEU A 448 24.98 18.95 18.95
N ILE A 449 24.80 20.14 18.35
CA ILE A 449 24.29 21.30 19.10
C ILE A 449 22.90 21.00 19.68
N ALA A 450 22.01 20.42 18.87
CA ALA A 450 20.68 20.03 19.33
C ALA A 450 20.72 19.01 20.47
N LYS A 451 21.60 18.00 20.38
CA LYS A 451 21.80 17.00 21.45
C LYS A 451 22.23 17.64 22.76
N LYS A 452 23.28 18.46 22.73
CA LYS A 452 23.80 19.15 23.92
C LYS A 452 22.78 20.12 24.53
N GLN A 453 21.98 20.78 23.70
CA GLN A 453 20.93 21.67 24.17
C GLN A 453 19.83 20.92 24.92
N ILE A 454 19.41 19.76 24.41
CA ILE A 454 18.42 18.91 25.09
C ILE A 454 18.99 18.29 26.37
N GLU A 455 20.27 17.86 26.36
CA GLU A 455 20.95 17.40 27.57
C GLU A 455 20.98 18.48 28.65
N TYR A 456 21.29 19.72 28.27
CA TYR A 456 21.29 20.85 29.18
C TYR A 456 19.87 21.22 29.65
N ALA A 457 18.88 21.22 28.75
CA ALA A 457 17.48 21.46 29.09
C ALA A 457 16.96 20.44 30.12
N LYS A 458 17.27 19.15 29.94
CA LYS A 458 16.96 18.08 30.90
C LYS A 458 17.65 18.30 32.25
N LYS A 459 18.91 18.76 32.24
CA LYS A 459 19.69 19.02 33.47
C LYS A 459 19.09 20.15 34.32
N ILE A 460 18.58 21.21 33.70
CA ILE A 460 18.05 22.40 34.41
C ILE A 460 16.53 22.37 34.59
N GLY A 461 15.86 21.35 34.04
CA GLY A 461 14.40 21.20 34.05
C GLY A 461 13.69 22.23 33.17
N ALA A 462 14.27 22.59 32.03
CA ALA A 462 13.63 23.47 31.05
C ALA A 462 12.65 22.69 30.16
N THR A 463 11.47 23.27 29.93
CA THR A 463 10.43 22.73 29.04
C THR A 463 10.52 23.27 27.62
N ALA A 464 11.32 24.33 27.41
CA ALA A 464 11.50 24.98 26.12
C ALA A 464 12.97 25.07 25.67
N VAL A 465 13.18 25.03 24.36
CA VAL A 465 14.46 25.31 23.70
C VAL A 465 14.28 26.35 22.59
N ALA A 466 15.31 27.12 22.31
CA ALA A 466 15.28 28.18 21.30
C ALA A 466 16.51 28.16 20.40
N HIS A 467 16.36 28.64 19.16
CA HIS A 467 17.47 28.83 18.22
C HIS A 467 17.28 30.08 17.36
N GLY A 468 18.38 30.63 16.85
CA GLY A 468 18.40 31.83 16.01
C GLY A 468 18.41 31.58 14.51
N ALA A 469 18.01 30.40 14.03
CA ALA A 469 18.00 30.10 12.59
C ALA A 469 16.86 30.83 11.88
N THR A 470 17.09 31.28 10.64
CA THR A 470 16.08 31.98 9.84
C THR A 470 15.04 31.02 9.25
N GLY A 471 13.84 31.53 8.91
CA GLY A 471 12.75 30.72 8.33
C GLY A 471 12.99 30.21 6.91
N LYS A 472 14.07 30.62 6.23
CA LYS A 472 14.43 30.16 4.88
C LYS A 472 15.57 29.13 4.86
N GLY A 473 16.34 29.01 5.95
CA GLY A 473 17.53 28.17 6.01
C GLY A 473 17.23 26.72 6.41
N ASN A 474 18.10 25.79 6.02
CA ASN A 474 17.99 24.37 6.40
C ASN A 474 18.26 24.12 7.89
N ASP A 475 18.96 25.04 8.55
CA ASP A 475 19.33 24.88 9.97
C ASP A 475 18.13 24.84 10.91
N GLN A 476 17.03 25.52 10.57
CA GLN A 476 15.79 25.40 11.35
C GLN A 476 15.31 23.94 11.40
N VAL A 477 15.33 23.24 10.26
CA VAL A 477 14.87 21.85 10.17
C VAL A 477 15.81 20.94 10.96
N ARG A 478 17.12 21.16 10.84
CA ARG A 478 18.14 20.37 11.55
C ARG A 478 18.04 20.49 13.07
N PHE A 479 17.79 21.71 13.56
CA PHE A 479 17.57 21.95 14.99
C PHE A 479 16.25 21.34 15.46
N GLU A 480 15.15 21.69 14.80
CA GLU A 480 13.80 21.32 15.24
C GLU A 480 13.58 19.81 15.18
N MET A 481 13.98 19.15 14.10
CA MET A 481 13.93 17.70 14.00
C MET A 481 14.82 17.02 15.05
N GLY A 482 15.99 17.61 15.34
CA GLY A 482 16.88 17.13 16.39
C GLY A 482 16.26 17.22 17.78
N TYR A 483 15.62 18.35 18.10
CA TYR A 483 14.92 18.53 19.37
C TYR A 483 13.77 17.55 19.53
N LEU A 484 12.88 17.47 18.54
CA LEU A 484 11.70 16.58 18.57
C LEU A 484 12.09 15.11 18.65
N SER A 485 13.20 14.72 18.02
CA SER A 485 13.69 13.33 18.10
C SER A 485 14.24 12.98 19.49
N LEU A 486 14.85 13.93 20.20
CA LEU A 486 15.52 13.70 21.49
C LEU A 486 14.65 14.01 22.71
N MET A 487 13.62 14.85 22.53
CA MET A 487 12.62 15.23 23.51
C MET A 487 11.33 15.65 22.77
N PRO A 488 10.42 14.71 22.47
CA PRO A 488 9.23 14.98 21.65
C PRO A 488 8.32 16.10 22.18
N ASP A 489 8.21 16.21 23.51
CA ASP A 489 7.34 17.19 24.18
C ASP A 489 8.00 18.55 24.40
N VAL A 490 9.17 18.82 23.80
CA VAL A 490 9.89 20.08 23.99
C VAL A 490 9.22 21.22 23.22
N LYS A 491 8.98 22.34 23.90
CA LYS A 491 8.50 23.56 23.25
C LYS A 491 9.66 24.22 22.49
N ILE A 492 9.50 24.42 21.19
CA ILE A 492 10.52 25.05 20.35
C ILE A 492 10.15 26.52 20.15
N ILE A 493 11.10 27.42 20.39
CA ILE A 493 10.96 28.85 20.16
C ILE A 493 11.96 29.30 19.10
N ALA A 494 11.47 29.67 17.92
CA ALA A 494 12.26 30.17 16.81
C ALA A 494 11.88 31.63 16.52
N PRO A 495 12.56 32.63 17.13
CA PRO A 495 12.17 34.04 17.04
C PRO A 495 12.02 34.55 15.60
N TRP A 496 12.86 34.10 14.67
CA TRP A 496 12.76 34.48 13.25
C TRP A 496 11.51 33.95 12.52
N LYS A 497 10.73 33.06 13.13
CA LYS A 497 9.41 32.61 12.64
C LYS A 497 8.25 33.37 13.28
N ILE A 498 8.51 34.13 14.34
CA ILE A 498 7.51 34.84 15.12
C ILE A 498 7.25 36.22 14.48
N PRO A 499 6.03 36.51 13.99
CA PRO A 499 5.70 37.79 13.34
C PRO A 499 6.13 39.03 14.11
N GLU A 500 5.92 39.01 15.43
CA GLU A 500 6.25 40.12 16.34
C GLU A 500 7.76 40.43 16.38
N PHE A 501 8.62 39.44 16.10
CA PHE A 501 10.07 39.61 16.10
C PHE A 501 10.58 40.04 14.72
N PHE A 502 10.26 39.31 13.64
CA PHE A 502 10.83 39.64 12.33
C PHE A 502 10.21 40.89 11.67
N GLN A 503 8.97 41.27 12.00
CA GLN A 503 8.39 42.54 11.52
C GLN A 503 9.00 43.75 12.25
N LYS A 504 9.37 43.58 13.52
CA LYS A 504 10.00 44.62 14.34
C LYS A 504 11.49 44.78 14.03
N TYR A 505 12.15 43.70 13.62
CA TYR A 505 13.56 43.66 13.24
C TYR A 505 13.74 43.07 11.82
N PRO A 506 13.35 43.80 10.76
CA PRO A 506 13.37 43.29 9.39
C PRO A 506 14.79 43.12 8.81
N GLY A 507 15.80 43.74 9.42
CA GLY A 507 17.17 43.73 8.92
C GLY A 507 18.25 43.85 9.99
N ARG A 508 19.50 43.69 9.54
CA ARG A 508 20.70 43.76 10.39
C ARG A 508 20.94 45.16 10.96
N ALA A 509 20.45 46.22 10.30
CA ALA A 509 20.60 47.59 10.75
C ALA A 509 19.79 47.87 12.02
N GLU A 510 18.54 47.42 12.06
CA GLU A 510 17.62 47.59 13.19
C GLU A 510 18.05 46.75 14.41
N LEU A 511 18.65 45.57 14.17
CA LEU A 511 19.27 44.77 15.23
C LEU A 511 20.48 45.48 15.87
N ILE A 512 21.29 46.18 15.08
CA ILE A 512 22.43 46.97 15.59
C ILE A 512 21.92 48.15 16.43
N GLU A 513 20.88 48.84 15.98
CA GLU A 513 20.26 49.93 16.74
C GLU A 513 19.68 49.44 18.08
N TYR A 514 18.98 48.30 18.09
CA TYR A 514 18.48 47.69 19.33
C TYR A 514 19.62 47.28 20.28
N ALA A 515 20.70 46.69 19.75
CA ALA A 515 21.87 46.33 20.54
C ALA A 515 22.56 47.56 21.16
N GLN A 516 22.63 48.68 20.43
CA GLN A 516 23.15 49.96 20.94
C GLN A 516 22.26 50.56 22.03
N GLN A 517 20.93 50.55 21.86
CA GLN A 517 19.99 51.03 22.86
C GLN A 517 20.06 50.25 24.18
N LYS A 518 20.39 48.95 24.11
CA LYS A 518 20.47 48.04 25.26
C LYS A 518 21.89 47.86 25.82
N ASN A 519 22.88 48.63 25.34
CA ASN A 519 24.29 48.52 25.72
C ASN A 519 24.88 47.10 25.55
N ILE A 520 24.41 46.34 24.55
CA ILE A 520 24.94 45.01 24.24
C ILE A 520 26.20 45.19 23.38
N PRO A 521 27.38 44.70 23.81
CA PRO A 521 28.62 44.89 23.05
C PRO A 521 28.63 44.04 21.76
N VAL A 522 28.49 44.68 20.59
CA VAL A 522 28.44 43.99 19.28
C VAL A 522 29.63 44.38 18.38
N LYS A 523 30.24 43.37 17.75
CA LYS A 523 31.41 43.48 16.85
C LYS A 523 31.06 43.87 15.40
N ALA A 524 29.77 43.85 15.04
CA ALA A 524 29.32 43.98 13.65
C ALA A 524 29.57 45.41 13.12
N THR A 525 30.47 45.53 12.14
CA THR A 525 30.73 46.75 11.36
C THR A 525 29.98 46.70 10.03
N LYS A 526 29.62 47.85 9.46
CA LYS A 526 28.93 48.00 8.15
C LYS A 526 29.72 47.47 6.94
N SER A 527 30.91 46.88 7.13
CA SER A 527 31.93 46.68 6.08
C SER A 527 32.08 45.25 5.53
N GLN A 528 31.40 44.24 6.08
CA GLN A 528 31.38 42.87 5.50
C GLN A 528 29.96 42.51 5.02
N PRO A 529 29.73 42.38 3.70
CA PRO A 529 28.39 42.14 3.13
C PRO A 529 27.95 40.67 3.11
N TRP A 530 28.72 39.72 3.64
CA TRP A 530 28.39 38.30 3.71
C TRP A 530 28.26 37.79 5.16
N SER A 531 27.57 36.67 5.33
CA SER A 531 27.45 35.92 6.58
C SER A 531 28.39 34.70 6.53
N SER A 532 28.99 34.32 7.66
CA SER A 532 29.85 33.15 7.76
C SER A 532 29.45 32.26 8.94
N ASP A 533 29.62 30.95 8.74
CA ASP A 533 29.45 29.92 9.78
C ASP A 533 30.68 29.02 9.78
N GLU A 534 31.47 29.12 10.84
CA GLU A 534 32.76 28.44 11.01
C GLU A 534 32.64 27.34 12.07
N ASN A 535 33.31 26.22 11.80
CA ASN A 535 33.60 25.16 12.77
C ASN A 535 34.89 24.44 12.35
N LEU A 536 35.33 23.46 13.14
CA LEU A 536 36.58 22.76 12.85
C LEU A 536 36.58 22.00 11.51
N MET A 537 35.42 21.61 10.98
CA MET A 537 35.34 20.91 9.69
C MET A 537 35.44 21.88 8.51
N HIS A 538 34.75 23.02 8.58
CA HIS A 538 34.68 23.96 7.46
C HIS A 538 34.37 25.40 7.87
N ILE A 539 34.44 26.31 6.91
CA ILE A 539 33.72 27.59 6.96
C ILE A 539 32.81 27.68 5.74
N SER A 540 31.58 28.17 5.92
CA SER A 540 30.66 28.47 4.84
C SER A 540 30.36 29.96 4.78
N PHE A 541 30.26 30.51 3.56
CA PHE A 541 29.91 31.90 3.30
C PHE A 541 28.57 32.00 2.56
N GLU A 542 27.69 32.89 3.00
CA GLU A 542 26.37 33.08 2.39
C GLU A 542 25.95 34.55 2.35
N SER A 543 24.89 34.82 1.59
CA SER A 543 24.23 36.13 1.44
C SER A 543 25.06 37.23 0.74
N GLY A 544 24.37 38.33 0.40
CA GLY A 544 24.98 39.50 -0.22
C GLY A 544 25.41 39.21 -1.66
N MET A 545 26.69 39.44 -1.97
CA MET A 545 27.20 39.30 -3.34
C MET A 545 27.19 37.86 -3.87
N LEU A 546 27.15 36.85 -2.99
CA LEU A 546 27.18 35.44 -3.37
C LEU A 546 25.81 34.89 -3.82
N GLU A 547 24.73 35.65 -3.60
CA GLU A 547 23.37 35.27 -4.03
C GLU A 547 23.24 35.20 -5.55
N ASP A 548 24.04 35.98 -6.29
CA ASP A 548 24.20 35.83 -7.73
C ASP A 548 25.21 34.71 -8.03
N PRO A 549 24.77 33.58 -8.63
CA PRO A 549 25.64 32.44 -8.98
C PRO A 549 26.85 32.80 -9.85
N TRP A 550 26.75 33.87 -10.64
CA TRP A 550 27.78 34.30 -11.58
C TRP A 550 28.92 35.09 -10.93
N VAL A 551 28.67 35.67 -9.75
CA VAL A 551 29.68 36.46 -9.03
C VAL A 551 30.71 35.53 -8.40
N LYS A 552 32.00 35.83 -8.67
CA LYS A 552 33.15 35.12 -8.11
C LYS A 552 33.41 35.53 -6.64
N PRO A 553 33.85 34.60 -5.76
CA PRO A 553 34.28 34.93 -4.42
C PRO A 553 35.50 35.87 -4.43
N LEU A 554 35.59 36.76 -3.44
CA LEU A 554 36.73 37.64 -3.24
C LEU A 554 37.84 36.92 -2.47
N LYS A 555 39.10 37.28 -2.73
CA LYS A 555 40.27 36.64 -2.08
C LYS A 555 40.29 36.92 -0.58
N GLU A 556 39.80 38.09 -0.18
CA GLU A 556 39.66 38.53 1.21
C GLU A 556 38.60 37.75 1.99
N MET A 557 37.81 36.90 1.32
CA MET A 557 36.83 36.03 1.97
C MET A 557 37.45 34.75 2.52
N PHE A 558 38.58 34.29 1.97
CA PHE A 558 39.16 33.01 2.40
C PHE A 558 39.86 33.14 3.75
N GLU A 559 39.41 32.37 4.74
CA GLU A 559 39.88 32.42 6.13
C GLU A 559 40.65 31.16 6.55
N LEU A 560 40.33 30.00 5.95
CA LEU A 560 40.97 28.73 6.25
C LEU A 560 42.03 28.32 5.21
N SER A 561 41.88 28.79 3.98
CA SER A 561 42.71 28.40 2.83
C SER A 561 43.30 29.61 2.13
N VAL A 562 44.48 29.44 1.51
CA VAL A 562 45.02 30.45 0.60
C VAL A 562 44.47 30.24 -0.81
N ASP A 563 44.38 31.30 -1.61
CA ASP A 563 44.06 31.16 -3.03
C ASP A 563 45.08 30.21 -3.69
N PRO A 564 44.66 29.23 -4.52
CA PRO A 564 45.56 28.26 -5.14
C PRO A 564 46.72 28.90 -5.94
N LYS A 565 46.59 30.16 -6.36
CA LYS A 565 47.66 30.92 -7.02
C LYS A 565 48.78 31.34 -6.07
N ASP A 566 48.47 31.60 -4.80
CA ASP A 566 49.44 32.01 -3.78
C ASP A 566 49.94 30.81 -2.95
N ALA A 567 49.39 29.62 -3.17
CA ALA A 567 49.86 28.39 -2.55
C ALA A 567 51.34 28.08 -2.94
N PRO A 568 52.12 27.43 -2.04
CA PRO A 568 53.51 27.09 -2.29
C PRO A 568 53.71 26.36 -3.62
N ASP A 569 54.78 26.72 -4.34
CA ASP A 569 55.20 26.05 -5.58
C ASP A 569 56.05 24.81 -5.29
N ALA A 570 55.61 24.00 -4.32
CA ALA A 570 56.26 22.77 -3.90
C ALA A 570 55.23 21.74 -3.45
N TYR A 571 55.50 20.46 -3.71
CA TYR A 571 54.66 19.37 -3.22
C TYR A 571 54.78 19.27 -1.69
N THR A 572 53.65 19.28 -1.00
CA THR A 572 53.59 18.96 0.42
C THR A 572 53.15 17.52 0.59
N GLU A 573 54.05 16.64 1.05
CA GLU A 573 53.71 15.25 1.34
C GLU A 573 52.98 15.14 2.70
N VAL A 574 51.90 14.35 2.71
CA VAL A 574 51.11 14.05 3.90
C VAL A 574 50.89 12.54 4.00
N THR A 575 51.20 11.95 5.15
CA THR A 575 50.88 10.55 5.45
C THR A 575 49.83 10.45 6.55
N LEU A 576 48.78 9.67 6.30
CA LEU A 576 47.69 9.40 7.25
C LEU A 576 47.64 7.91 7.59
N GLU A 577 47.72 7.57 8.88
CA GLU A 577 47.48 6.21 9.36
C GLU A 577 46.03 6.05 9.78
N TYR A 578 45.39 4.97 9.32
CA TYR A 578 44.02 4.59 9.65
C TYR A 578 44.00 3.32 10.50
N GLU A 579 43.16 3.30 11.53
CA GLU A 579 42.84 2.13 12.35
C GLU A 579 41.31 1.97 12.34
N LYS A 580 40.82 0.88 11.74
CA LYS A 580 39.38 0.61 11.57
C LYS A 580 38.60 1.80 10.98
N GLY A 581 39.12 2.40 9.90
CA GLY A 581 38.52 3.55 9.22
C GLY A 581 38.68 4.89 9.94
N VAL A 582 39.23 4.92 11.16
CA VAL A 582 39.49 6.14 11.93
C VAL A 582 40.92 6.62 11.69
N PRO A 583 41.16 7.89 11.32
CA PRO A 583 42.52 8.43 11.21
C PRO A 583 43.15 8.57 12.60
N ALA A 584 44.30 7.92 12.79
CA ALA A 584 44.98 7.79 14.08
C ALA A 584 46.31 8.56 14.18
N ALA A 585 46.99 8.78 13.04
CA ALA A 585 48.25 9.53 13.01
C ALA A 585 48.39 10.35 11.72
N LEU A 586 49.04 11.51 11.85
CA LEU A 586 49.40 12.41 10.76
C LEU A 586 50.93 12.56 10.76
N ASN A 587 51.58 12.29 9.62
CA ASN A 587 53.04 12.38 9.47
C ASN A 587 53.83 11.62 10.55
N GLY A 588 53.32 10.45 10.96
CA GLY A 588 53.92 9.59 12.00
C GLY A 588 53.63 10.04 13.45
N LYS A 589 52.94 11.15 13.65
CA LYS A 589 52.54 11.65 14.99
C LYS A 589 51.10 11.24 15.30
N ARG A 590 50.90 10.48 16.38
CA ARG A 590 49.55 10.17 16.89
C ARG A 590 48.94 11.42 17.53
N LEU A 591 47.72 11.75 17.12
CA LEU A 591 47.00 12.95 17.53
C LEU A 591 45.58 12.58 17.94
N LYS A 592 44.95 13.43 18.77
CA LYS A 592 43.51 13.31 19.01
C LYS A 592 42.72 13.73 17.76
N PRO A 593 41.52 13.17 17.52
CA PRO A 593 40.63 13.53 16.41
C PRO A 593 40.58 15.02 16.06
N HIS A 594 40.28 15.90 17.01
CA HIS A 594 40.21 17.35 16.73
C HIS A 594 41.57 17.95 16.35
N GLN A 595 42.65 17.57 17.03
CA GLN A 595 44.00 18.06 16.75
C GLN A 595 44.50 17.61 15.37
N LEU A 596 44.13 16.38 14.97
CA LEU A 596 44.47 15.84 13.67
C LEU A 596 43.79 16.66 12.56
N LEU A 597 42.49 16.94 12.71
CA LEU A 597 41.75 17.75 11.74
C LEU A 597 42.26 19.19 11.69
N ASP A 598 42.58 19.80 12.83
CA ASP A 598 43.13 21.16 12.91
C ASP A 598 44.50 21.30 12.23
N GLU A 599 45.43 20.38 12.55
CA GLU A 599 46.76 20.34 11.96
C GLU A 599 46.67 20.09 10.44
N LEU A 600 45.73 19.24 10.02
CA LEU A 600 45.48 18.97 8.60
C LEU A 600 44.82 20.16 7.88
N ASN A 601 43.89 20.87 8.51
CA ASN A 601 43.32 22.12 7.97
C ASN A 601 44.43 23.14 7.73
N THR A 602 45.38 23.27 8.66
CA THR A 602 46.52 24.18 8.49
C THR A 602 47.42 23.79 7.32
N ILE A 603 47.74 22.50 7.17
CA ILE A 603 48.60 22.02 6.08
C ILE A 603 47.89 22.12 4.72
N ALA A 604 46.65 21.66 4.64
CA ALA A 604 45.85 21.66 3.41
C ALA A 604 45.43 23.07 2.99
N GLY A 605 45.05 23.91 3.95
CA GLY A 605 44.71 25.32 3.72
C GLY A 605 45.87 26.13 3.18
N LYS A 606 47.11 25.92 3.68
CA LYS A 606 48.33 26.53 3.11
C LYS A 606 48.60 26.12 1.66
N ASN A 607 48.12 24.94 1.23
CA ASN A 607 48.23 24.47 -0.14
C ASN A 607 47.00 24.83 -1.00
N GLY A 608 46.04 25.59 -0.46
CA GLY A 608 44.80 26.00 -1.14
C GLY A 608 43.80 24.86 -1.41
N VAL A 609 43.94 23.72 -0.73
CA VAL A 609 43.10 22.53 -0.95
C VAL A 609 41.75 22.69 -0.25
N GLY A 610 40.67 22.21 -0.88
CA GLY A 610 39.34 22.20 -0.26
C GLY A 610 38.53 23.49 -0.42
N LEU A 611 38.95 24.37 -1.33
CA LEU A 611 38.18 25.55 -1.75
C LEU A 611 37.06 25.17 -2.72
N ALA A 612 35.81 25.47 -2.34
CA ALA A 612 34.64 25.47 -3.20
C ALA A 612 34.05 26.89 -3.26
N ARG A 613 33.07 27.14 -4.15
CA ARG A 613 32.52 28.49 -4.40
C ARG A 613 32.12 29.23 -3.12
N VAL A 614 31.53 28.53 -2.15
CA VAL A 614 31.01 29.13 -0.91
C VAL A 614 31.47 28.39 0.36
N TYR A 615 32.36 27.40 0.23
CA TYR A 615 32.81 26.56 1.34
C TYR A 615 34.34 26.42 1.32
N GLU A 616 34.96 26.40 2.50
CA GLU A 616 36.34 25.94 2.66
C GLU A 616 36.38 24.74 3.59
N THR A 617 36.78 23.58 3.07
CA THR A 617 36.84 22.32 3.82
C THR A 617 38.19 21.62 3.62
N PRO A 618 39.32 22.25 3.98
CA PRO A 618 40.66 21.79 3.63
C PRO A 618 41.00 20.39 4.17
N GLY A 619 40.93 20.21 5.49
CA GLY A 619 41.24 18.94 6.14
C GLY A 619 40.23 17.84 5.81
N GLY A 620 38.94 18.17 5.76
CA GLY A 620 37.88 17.23 5.37
C GLY A 620 38.07 16.68 3.95
N THR A 621 38.51 17.52 3.00
CA THR A 621 38.79 17.09 1.62
C THR A 621 39.94 16.08 1.56
N VAL A 622 41.02 16.34 2.30
CA VAL A 622 42.18 15.45 2.34
C VAL A 622 41.85 14.13 3.06
N LEU A 623 41.07 14.18 4.15
CA LEU A 623 40.62 12.97 4.86
C LEU A 623 39.71 12.11 3.99
N LEU A 624 38.77 12.69 3.25
CA LEU A 624 37.90 11.95 2.35
C LEU A 624 38.70 11.25 1.25
N ALA A 625 39.65 11.97 0.64
CA ALA A 625 40.53 11.42 -0.39
C ALA A 625 41.38 10.25 0.13
N ALA A 626 41.98 10.42 1.31
CA ALA A 626 42.77 9.37 1.95
C ALA A 626 41.91 8.16 2.33
N HIS A 627 40.71 8.40 2.89
CA HIS A 627 39.78 7.36 3.27
C HIS A 627 39.35 6.50 2.06
N ARG A 628 38.92 7.12 0.96
CA ARG A 628 38.58 6.37 -0.27
C ARG A 628 39.75 5.57 -0.82
N ALA A 629 40.98 6.10 -0.72
CA ALA A 629 42.16 5.40 -1.18
C ALA A 629 42.43 4.12 -0.36
N ILE A 630 42.31 4.16 0.97
CA ILE A 630 42.49 2.96 1.80
C ILE A 630 41.35 1.95 1.62
N GLU A 631 40.11 2.41 1.44
CA GLU A 631 38.96 1.52 1.18
C GLU A 631 39.10 0.74 -0.12
N SER A 632 39.62 1.38 -1.18
CA SER A 632 39.75 0.76 -2.50
C SER A 632 40.57 -0.55 -2.52
N ILE A 633 41.41 -0.76 -1.49
CA ILE A 633 42.27 -1.95 -1.37
C ILE A 633 41.96 -2.81 -0.14
N THR A 634 41.12 -2.32 0.78
CA THR A 634 40.72 -3.05 2.00
C THR A 634 39.31 -3.63 1.92
N LEU A 635 38.43 -3.05 1.10
CA LEU A 635 37.06 -3.48 0.91
C LEU A 635 36.85 -4.21 -0.43
N THR A 636 35.92 -5.16 -0.43
CA THR A 636 35.48 -5.82 -1.67
C THR A 636 34.59 -4.88 -2.49
N ARG A 637 34.60 -5.05 -3.82
CA ARG A 637 33.77 -4.25 -4.75
C ARG A 637 32.32 -4.14 -4.30
N ASP A 638 31.67 -5.26 -3.96
CA ASP A 638 30.23 -5.26 -3.65
C ASP A 638 29.89 -4.48 -2.36
N VAL A 639 30.84 -4.39 -1.41
CA VAL A 639 30.71 -3.56 -0.20
C VAL A 639 30.88 -2.07 -0.54
N ILE A 640 31.83 -1.73 -1.42
CA ILE A 640 32.00 -0.37 -1.92
C ILE A 640 30.75 0.07 -2.69
N ASP A 641 30.23 -0.76 -3.60
CA ASP A 641 29.02 -0.48 -4.37
C ASP A 641 27.81 -0.28 -3.45
N LEU A 642 27.65 -1.10 -2.41
CA LEU A 642 26.59 -0.93 -1.42
C LEU A 642 26.73 0.40 -0.68
N LYS A 643 27.93 0.74 -0.21
CA LYS A 643 28.19 2.00 0.50
C LYS A 643 27.93 3.21 -0.40
N ASP A 644 28.41 3.17 -1.64
CA ASP A 644 28.20 4.24 -2.62
C ASP A 644 26.71 4.34 -3.05
N SER A 645 25.95 3.24 -3.00
CA SER A 645 24.48 3.28 -3.21
C SER A 645 23.73 3.95 -2.06
N LEU A 646 24.24 3.83 -0.83
CA LEU A 646 23.66 4.41 0.38
C LEU A 646 24.19 5.80 0.70
N MET A 647 25.36 6.18 0.17
CA MET A 647 26.00 7.47 0.39
C MET A 647 25.09 8.66 0.06
N PRO A 648 24.37 8.71 -1.10
CA PRO A 648 23.46 9.82 -1.40
C PRO A 648 22.30 9.91 -0.39
N ARG A 649 21.85 8.76 0.13
CA ARG A 649 20.78 8.70 1.13
C ARG A 649 21.30 9.19 2.49
N PHE A 650 22.50 8.78 2.89
CA PHE A 650 23.18 9.30 4.07
C PHE A 650 23.37 10.82 3.98
N SER A 651 23.96 11.32 2.89
CA SER A 651 24.24 12.75 2.73
C SER A 651 22.97 13.59 2.70
N LYS A 652 21.90 13.11 2.05
CA LYS A 652 20.58 13.75 2.07
C LYS A 652 19.96 13.77 3.47
N ASN A 653 20.07 12.68 4.23
CA ASN A 653 19.54 12.61 5.59
C ASN A 653 20.27 13.59 6.52
N VAL A 654 21.61 13.68 6.42
CA VAL A 654 22.38 14.69 7.17
C VAL A 654 21.95 16.10 6.76
N TYR A 655 21.87 16.37 5.45
CA TYR A 655 21.53 17.69 4.93
C TYR A 655 20.13 18.15 5.37
N ASN A 656 19.15 17.24 5.35
CA ASN A 656 17.75 17.49 5.70
C ASN A 656 17.45 17.46 7.22
N GLY A 657 18.44 17.18 8.08
CA GLY A 657 18.24 17.17 9.53
C GLY A 657 17.75 15.84 10.12
N PHE A 658 17.78 14.74 9.37
CA PHE A 658 17.31 13.42 9.79
C PHE A 658 18.38 12.57 10.49
N TRP A 659 19.30 13.21 11.23
CA TRP A 659 20.41 12.52 11.91
C TRP A 659 19.93 11.49 12.94
N PHE A 660 18.86 11.78 13.68
CA PHE A 660 18.36 10.92 14.78
C PHE A 660 17.25 9.95 14.34
N THR A 661 17.09 9.71 13.04
CA THR A 661 16.10 8.77 12.54
C THR A 661 16.58 7.31 12.66
N PRO A 662 15.67 6.34 12.82
CA PRO A 662 16.03 4.91 12.84
C PRO A 662 16.78 4.46 11.58
N GLU A 663 16.43 5.04 10.43
CA GLU A 663 17.14 4.79 9.17
C GLU A 663 18.61 5.21 9.25
N MET A 664 18.88 6.41 9.76
CA MET A 664 20.24 6.91 9.89
C MET A 664 21.06 6.11 10.91
N GLU A 665 20.44 5.62 11.98
CA GLU A 665 21.08 4.70 12.93
C GLU A 665 21.57 3.42 12.25
N LEU A 666 20.73 2.80 11.41
CA LEU A 666 21.09 1.60 10.66
C LEU A 666 22.22 1.86 9.66
N ILE A 667 22.15 2.97 8.90
CA ILE A 667 23.20 3.32 7.94
C ILE A 667 24.53 3.59 8.65
N ARG A 668 24.52 4.30 9.80
CA ARG A 668 25.74 4.52 10.60
C ARG A 668 26.30 3.23 11.18
N ALA A 669 25.45 2.31 11.65
CA ALA A 669 25.90 1.02 12.16
C ALA A 669 26.58 0.19 11.06
N MET A 670 26.00 0.17 9.86
CA MET A 670 26.61 -0.44 8.68
C MET A 670 27.94 0.23 8.32
N ALA A 671 28.00 1.57 8.36
CA ALA A 671 29.23 2.33 8.11
C ALA A 671 30.34 1.85 9.04
N LEU A 672 30.11 1.85 10.36
CA LEU A 672 31.06 1.40 11.36
C LEU A 672 31.51 -0.05 11.12
N GLN A 673 30.57 -0.95 10.85
CA GLN A 673 30.90 -2.36 10.59
C GLN A 673 31.77 -2.53 9.33
N SER A 674 31.52 -1.74 8.29
CA SER A 674 32.31 -1.79 7.05
C SER A 674 33.76 -1.38 7.25
N GLN A 675 34.07 -0.63 8.33
CA GLN A 675 35.41 -0.10 8.57
C GLN A 675 36.38 -1.05 9.28
N GLU A 676 35.91 -2.17 9.84
CA GLU A 676 36.74 -3.15 10.54
C GLU A 676 38.05 -3.54 9.79
N PRO A 677 38.04 -3.85 8.47
CA PRO A 677 39.26 -4.18 7.74
C PRO A 677 40.09 -2.96 7.27
N VAL A 678 39.59 -1.73 7.44
CA VAL A 678 40.16 -0.50 6.89
C VAL A 678 41.29 0.01 7.79
N THR A 679 42.45 -0.65 7.72
CA THR A 679 43.63 -0.32 8.54
C THR A 679 44.90 -0.30 7.68
N GLY A 680 45.64 0.81 7.73
CA GLY A 680 46.83 1.00 6.92
C GLY A 680 47.32 2.45 6.89
N THR A 681 48.23 2.76 5.98
CA THR A 681 48.81 4.09 5.82
C THR A 681 48.60 4.58 4.39
N VAL A 682 48.09 5.79 4.23
CA VAL A 682 47.91 6.45 2.93
C VAL A 682 48.89 7.60 2.83
N ARG A 683 49.53 7.73 1.66
CA ARG A 683 50.41 8.85 1.32
C ARG A 683 49.79 9.68 0.22
N LEU A 684 49.59 10.96 0.51
CA LEU A 684 49.06 11.97 -0.40
C LEU A 684 50.10 13.07 -0.63
N GLU A 685 50.06 13.69 -1.81
CA GLU A 685 50.76 14.94 -2.10
C GLU A 685 49.74 16.06 -2.34
N LEU A 686 49.94 17.21 -1.71
CA LEU A 686 49.13 18.41 -1.87
C LEU A 686 49.89 19.44 -2.69
N TYR A 687 49.22 20.07 -3.65
CA TYR A 687 49.81 21.08 -4.52
C TYR A 687 48.74 21.98 -5.16
N LYS A 688 48.83 23.29 -4.92
CA LYS A 688 48.01 24.34 -5.56
C LYS A 688 46.53 23.98 -5.74
N GLY A 689 45.88 23.66 -4.62
CA GLY A 689 44.46 23.31 -4.56
C GLY A 689 44.10 21.88 -4.94
N MET A 690 45.08 21.08 -5.37
CA MET A 690 44.90 19.67 -5.71
C MET A 690 45.51 18.75 -4.65
N TYR A 691 44.97 17.54 -4.58
CA TYR A 691 45.56 16.41 -3.87
C TYR A 691 45.80 15.26 -4.84
N MET A 692 46.83 14.44 -4.59
CA MET A 692 47.14 13.26 -5.38
C MET A 692 47.47 12.09 -4.46
N SER A 693 46.83 10.94 -4.70
CA SER A 693 47.18 9.70 -3.99
C SER A 693 48.43 9.06 -4.60
N ARG A 694 49.47 8.86 -3.78
CA ARG A 694 50.79 8.35 -4.22
C ARG A 694 51.08 6.94 -3.76
N GLY A 695 50.40 6.46 -2.73
CA GLY A 695 50.61 5.10 -2.25
C GLY A 695 49.73 4.78 -1.06
N VAL A 696 49.43 3.49 -0.95
CA VAL A 696 48.72 2.94 0.20
C VAL A 696 49.48 1.70 0.67
N SER A 697 49.77 1.65 1.96
CA SER A 697 50.44 0.53 2.62
C SER A 697 49.45 -0.17 3.56
N LEU A 698 49.38 -1.50 3.47
CA LEU A 698 48.46 -2.32 4.26
C LEU A 698 49.17 -2.97 5.44
N ARG A 699 48.52 -3.00 6.61
CA ARG A 699 48.90 -3.90 7.71
C ARG A 699 48.16 -5.25 7.65
N THR A 700 47.04 -5.31 6.94
CA THR A 700 46.17 -6.50 6.81
C THR A 700 46.27 -7.14 5.41
N VAL A 701 46.39 -8.47 5.37
CA VAL A 701 47.08 -9.26 4.31
C VAL A 701 46.22 -9.62 3.07
N CYS A 702 44.98 -9.13 2.93
CA CYS A 702 44.01 -9.79 2.02
C CYS A 702 44.31 -9.61 0.51
N MET A 703 44.69 -8.42 0.05
CA MET A 703 44.79 -8.12 -1.39
C MET A 703 46.21 -8.32 -1.96
N THR A 704 47.25 -8.13 -1.14
CA THR A 704 48.65 -8.06 -1.59
C THR A 704 49.18 -9.40 -2.12
N LYS A 705 48.69 -10.54 -1.61
CA LYS A 705 49.09 -11.86 -2.09
C LYS A 705 48.52 -12.23 -3.47
N ILE A 706 47.33 -11.72 -3.81
CA ILE A 706 46.66 -12.05 -5.09
C ILE A 706 47.25 -11.25 -6.25
N LEU A 707 47.55 -9.96 -6.04
CA LEU A 707 48.14 -9.09 -7.08
C LEU A 707 49.55 -9.55 -7.50
N HIS A 708 50.34 -10.12 -6.59
CA HIS A 708 51.69 -10.61 -6.88
C HIS A 708 51.72 -11.98 -7.62
N GLN A 709 50.58 -12.68 -7.76
CA GLN A 709 50.52 -14.03 -8.37
C GLN A 709 49.90 -14.08 -9.78
N TRP A 710 49.70 -12.92 -10.43
CA TRP A 710 49.05 -12.82 -11.74
C TRP A 710 49.74 -13.58 -12.89
N SER A 711 51.02 -13.94 -12.76
CA SER A 711 51.74 -14.69 -13.79
C SER A 711 51.39 -16.18 -13.87
N GLY A 712 50.76 -16.77 -12.85
CA GLY A 712 50.57 -18.23 -12.74
C GLY A 712 49.14 -18.77 -12.85
N ILE A 713 48.10 -17.92 -12.88
CA ILE A 713 46.68 -18.34 -12.68
C ILE A 713 45.83 -18.23 -13.97
N ARG A 714 46.46 -17.97 -15.12
CA ARG A 714 45.74 -17.66 -16.38
C ARG A 714 44.78 -18.76 -16.85
N ASP A 715 45.17 -20.02 -16.72
CA ASP A 715 44.41 -21.14 -17.32
C ASP A 715 43.21 -21.61 -16.47
N VAL A 716 43.23 -21.37 -15.15
CA VAL A 716 42.15 -21.80 -14.24
C VAL A 716 40.92 -20.88 -14.36
N ILE A 717 41.11 -19.61 -14.71
CA ILE A 717 40.04 -18.60 -14.73
C ILE A 717 39.21 -18.67 -16.03
N THR A 718 39.82 -18.99 -17.18
CA THR A 718 39.16 -18.83 -18.50
C THR A 718 37.96 -19.76 -18.69
N ALA A 719 37.99 -20.99 -18.18
CA ALA A 719 36.89 -21.96 -18.28
C ALA A 719 35.73 -21.66 -17.31
N GLY A 720 36.00 -21.00 -16.19
CA GLY A 720 34.99 -20.56 -15.22
C GLY A 720 34.19 -19.35 -15.71
N CYS A 721 34.86 -18.39 -16.35
CA CYS A 721 34.24 -17.16 -16.84
C CYS A 721 33.10 -17.41 -17.85
N GLN A 722 33.27 -18.36 -18.78
CA GLN A 722 32.23 -18.66 -19.78
C GLN A 722 30.91 -19.14 -19.15
N ARG A 723 30.96 -19.90 -18.04
CA ARG A 723 29.75 -20.36 -17.35
C ARG A 723 29.06 -19.22 -16.59
N ILE A 724 29.85 -18.35 -15.95
CA ILE A 724 29.34 -17.17 -15.25
C ILE A 724 28.65 -16.21 -16.24
N TYR A 725 29.23 -15.97 -17.41
CA TYR A 725 28.60 -15.15 -18.45
C TYR A 725 27.27 -15.73 -18.92
N ARG A 726 27.20 -17.05 -19.12
CA ARG A 726 25.95 -17.73 -19.53
C ARG A 726 24.84 -17.61 -18.48
N LEU A 727 25.20 -17.67 -17.19
CA LEU A 727 24.26 -17.52 -16.08
C LEU A 727 23.76 -16.07 -15.95
N ASN A 728 24.66 -15.08 -15.96
CA ASN A 728 24.28 -13.67 -15.89
C ASN A 728 23.45 -13.23 -17.11
N ALA A 729 23.63 -13.87 -18.27
CA ALA A 729 22.82 -13.62 -19.47
C ALA A 729 21.41 -14.26 -19.44
N LEU A 730 21.12 -15.17 -18.51
CA LEU A 730 19.88 -15.97 -18.50
C LEU A 730 18.60 -15.12 -18.33
N PRO A 731 18.51 -14.14 -17.40
CA PRO A 731 17.31 -13.31 -17.25
C PRO A 731 16.98 -12.55 -18.55
N TYR A 732 17.98 -12.01 -19.23
CA TYR A 732 17.81 -11.34 -20.52
C TYR A 732 17.27 -12.28 -21.61
N ARG A 733 17.75 -13.54 -21.62
CA ARG A 733 17.25 -14.56 -22.56
C ARG A 733 15.82 -14.99 -22.24
N ILE A 734 15.44 -15.05 -20.96
CA ILE A 734 14.07 -15.36 -20.52
C ILE A 734 13.12 -14.22 -20.88
N TYR A 735 13.47 -12.98 -20.54
CA TYR A 735 12.69 -11.79 -20.88
C TYR A 735 12.38 -11.73 -22.39
N ASN A 736 13.39 -11.93 -23.23
CA ASN A 736 13.22 -11.96 -24.69
C ASN A 736 12.35 -13.12 -25.18
N ARG A 737 12.35 -14.27 -24.50
CA ARG A 737 11.47 -15.41 -24.83
C ARG A 737 10.02 -15.17 -24.41
N ILE A 738 9.79 -14.50 -23.28
CA ILE A 738 8.44 -14.12 -22.82
C ILE A 738 7.82 -13.11 -23.80
N LYS A 739 8.59 -12.09 -24.20
CA LYS A 739 8.17 -11.11 -25.22
C LYS A 739 7.80 -11.77 -26.55
N ALA A 740 8.45 -12.88 -26.92
CA ALA A 740 8.16 -13.62 -28.14
C ALA A 740 6.89 -14.50 -28.09
N LYS A 741 6.46 -14.98 -26.91
CA LYS A 741 5.36 -15.95 -26.76
C LYS A 741 3.95 -15.37 -26.91
N HIS A 742 3.73 -14.09 -26.59
CA HIS A 742 2.40 -13.47 -26.60
C HIS A 742 2.34 -12.21 -27.47
N LYS A 743 2.86 -12.30 -28.70
CA LYS A 743 3.03 -11.16 -29.60
C LYS A 743 1.72 -10.37 -29.84
N ILE A 744 0.57 -11.04 -30.03
CA ILE A 744 -0.72 -10.34 -30.21
C ILE A 744 -1.18 -9.68 -28.92
N ALA A 745 -1.16 -10.37 -27.78
CA ALA A 745 -1.62 -9.81 -26.51
C ALA A 745 -0.73 -8.64 -26.04
N HIS A 746 0.56 -8.68 -26.36
CA HIS A 746 1.50 -7.57 -26.14
C HIS A 746 1.21 -6.40 -27.07
N GLU A 747 1.05 -6.63 -28.38
CA GLU A 747 0.67 -5.58 -29.35
C GLU A 747 -0.67 -4.93 -28.96
N VAL A 748 -1.64 -5.73 -28.52
CA VAL A 748 -2.93 -5.24 -28.00
C VAL A 748 -2.72 -4.45 -26.71
N GLY A 749 -1.88 -4.91 -25.78
CA GLY A 749 -1.59 -4.19 -24.53
C GLY A 749 -0.89 -2.84 -24.73
N GLU A 750 0.07 -2.76 -25.66
CA GLU A 750 0.73 -1.50 -26.03
C GLU A 750 -0.28 -0.52 -26.66
N GLU A 751 -1.03 -0.96 -27.67
CA GLU A 751 -2.00 -0.10 -28.38
C GLU A 751 -3.26 0.20 -27.55
N PHE A 752 -3.52 -0.55 -26.47
CA PHE A 752 -4.54 -0.22 -25.47
C PHE A 752 -4.13 0.98 -24.62
N SER A 753 -2.84 1.14 -24.32
CA SER A 753 -2.37 2.31 -23.57
C SER A 753 -2.27 3.56 -24.44
N SER A 754 -1.87 3.41 -25.71
CA SER A 754 -1.78 4.51 -26.67
C SER A 754 -1.85 3.95 -28.09
N TYR A 755 -2.99 4.14 -28.76
CA TYR A 755 -3.20 3.64 -30.11
C TYR A 755 -2.29 4.37 -31.10
N ARG A 756 -1.36 3.62 -31.72
CA ARG A 756 -0.37 4.14 -32.68
C ARG A 756 0.37 5.41 -32.19
N GLY A 757 0.61 5.53 -30.87
CA GLY A 757 1.32 6.67 -30.28
C GLY A 757 0.53 7.98 -30.23
N ARG A 758 -0.80 7.95 -30.38
CA ARG A 758 -1.65 9.15 -30.44
C ARG A 758 -2.11 9.68 -29.09
N GLY A 759 -1.74 9.02 -27.98
CA GLY A 759 -2.02 9.48 -26.62
C GLY A 759 -3.43 9.17 -26.11
N TYR A 760 -4.22 8.39 -26.85
CA TYR A 760 -5.53 7.85 -26.43
C TYR A 760 -5.62 6.36 -26.78
N SER A 761 -6.46 5.62 -26.06
CA SER A 761 -6.65 4.18 -26.23
C SER A 761 -7.48 3.85 -27.46
N ILE A 762 -7.23 2.70 -28.08
CA ILE A 762 -8.11 2.13 -29.12
C ILE A 762 -9.53 1.86 -28.59
N SER A 763 -9.70 1.68 -27.28
CA SER A 763 -11.03 1.52 -26.65
C SER A 763 -11.81 2.84 -26.55
N GLU A 764 -11.16 3.99 -26.69
CA GLU A 764 -11.77 5.33 -26.64
C GLU A 764 -12.20 5.82 -28.04
N VAL A 765 -11.88 5.06 -29.09
CA VAL A 765 -12.20 5.42 -30.48
C VAL A 765 -13.71 5.30 -30.72
N SER A 766 -14.33 6.44 -30.98
CA SER A 766 -15.76 6.54 -31.32
C SER A 766 -16.09 5.81 -32.64
N HIS A 767 -17.23 5.13 -32.67
CA HIS A 767 -17.80 4.46 -33.85
C HIS A 767 -18.15 5.41 -35.01
N ARG A 768 -18.08 6.74 -34.79
CA ARG A 768 -18.31 7.78 -35.81
C ARG A 768 -17.03 8.39 -36.37
N SER A 769 -15.88 7.83 -36.06
CA SER A 769 -14.58 8.35 -36.48
C SER A 769 -14.06 7.62 -37.71
N ASP A 770 -13.29 8.32 -38.55
CA ASP A 770 -12.59 7.72 -39.69
C ASP A 770 -11.67 6.55 -39.26
N ILE A 771 -11.16 6.59 -38.03
CA ILE A 771 -10.31 5.54 -37.44
C ILE A 771 -11.12 4.27 -37.22
N PHE A 772 -12.35 4.40 -36.76
CA PHE A 772 -13.25 3.25 -36.60
C PHE A 772 -13.56 2.61 -37.95
N GLU A 773 -13.90 3.42 -38.95
CA GLU A 773 -14.15 2.95 -40.32
C GLU A 773 -12.92 2.22 -40.89
N GLU A 774 -11.71 2.76 -40.71
CA GLU A 774 -10.46 2.11 -41.12
C GLU A 774 -10.33 0.72 -40.48
N VAL A 775 -10.49 0.61 -39.16
CA VAL A 775 -10.37 -0.65 -38.42
C VAL A 775 -11.43 -1.67 -38.86
N LEU A 776 -12.67 -1.21 -39.05
CA LEU A 776 -13.79 -2.05 -39.48
C LEU A 776 -13.60 -2.60 -40.89
N PHE A 777 -13.36 -1.72 -41.87
CA PHE A 777 -13.23 -2.13 -43.27
C PHE A 777 -11.98 -2.98 -43.51
N GLU A 778 -10.88 -2.70 -42.79
CA GLU A 778 -9.68 -3.54 -42.85
C GLU A 778 -9.96 -4.95 -42.31
N THR A 779 -10.65 -5.06 -41.17
CA THR A 779 -11.02 -6.36 -40.57
C THR A 779 -11.93 -7.16 -41.50
N ILE A 780 -12.96 -6.52 -42.08
CA ILE A 780 -13.84 -7.15 -43.07
C ILE A 780 -13.06 -7.64 -44.29
N LYS A 781 -12.15 -6.81 -44.82
CA LYS A 781 -11.32 -7.15 -45.98
C LYS A 781 -10.44 -8.37 -45.70
N ASP A 782 -9.79 -8.41 -44.53
CA ASP A 782 -8.93 -9.52 -44.12
C ASP A 782 -9.75 -10.82 -43.98
N LEU A 783 -10.97 -10.74 -43.43
CA LEU A 783 -11.87 -11.89 -43.32
C LEU A 783 -12.33 -12.39 -44.69
N ARG A 784 -12.74 -11.48 -45.59
CA ARG A 784 -13.12 -11.82 -46.98
C ARG A 784 -11.99 -12.53 -47.71
N THR A 785 -10.75 -12.08 -47.49
CA THR A 785 -9.54 -12.68 -48.07
C THR A 785 -9.30 -14.09 -47.52
N LEU A 786 -9.38 -14.28 -46.20
CA LEU A 786 -9.11 -15.56 -45.55
C LEU A 786 -10.14 -16.65 -45.90
N MET A 787 -11.41 -16.27 -46.00
CA MET A 787 -12.53 -17.21 -46.28
C MET A 787 -12.94 -17.27 -47.75
N ALA A 788 -12.30 -16.49 -48.63
CA ALA A 788 -12.67 -16.37 -50.04
C ALA A 788 -14.18 -16.03 -50.23
N ILE A 789 -14.66 -15.03 -49.49
CA ILE A 789 -16.07 -14.62 -49.49
C ILE A 789 -16.41 -13.92 -50.83
N PRO A 790 -17.42 -14.41 -51.59
CA PRO A 790 -17.81 -13.78 -52.86
C PRO A 790 -18.48 -12.40 -52.69
N ASP A 791 -18.51 -11.60 -53.76
CA ASP A 791 -19.07 -10.23 -53.74
C ASP A 791 -20.57 -10.15 -53.52
N ASN A 792 -21.31 -11.21 -53.87
CA ASN A 792 -22.76 -11.34 -53.60
C ASN A 792 -23.08 -11.79 -52.15
N TYR A 793 -22.12 -11.63 -51.25
CA TYR A 793 -22.27 -11.85 -49.81
C TYR A 793 -21.84 -10.60 -49.06
N HIS A 794 -22.65 -10.25 -48.08
CA HIS A 794 -22.35 -9.20 -47.14
C HIS A 794 -21.78 -9.78 -45.84
N VAL A 795 -20.76 -9.11 -45.30
CA VAL A 795 -20.12 -9.45 -44.03
C VAL A 795 -20.51 -8.39 -43.03
N TYR A 796 -21.24 -8.79 -41.99
CA TYR A 796 -21.64 -7.93 -40.89
C TYR A 796 -21.01 -8.41 -39.61
N GLU A 797 -20.36 -7.48 -38.92
CA GLU A 797 -19.89 -7.70 -37.57
C GLU A 797 -20.84 -6.98 -36.59
N PHE A 798 -20.89 -7.48 -35.35
CA PHE A 798 -21.42 -6.86 -34.12
C PHE A 798 -22.85 -7.20 -33.68
N TYR A 799 -22.95 -8.37 -33.05
CA TYR A 799 -24.02 -8.65 -32.11
C TYR A 799 -23.48 -9.17 -30.77
N TYR A 800 -24.04 -8.63 -29.67
CA TYR A 800 -23.94 -9.22 -28.34
C TYR A 800 -24.81 -10.47 -28.31
N GLY A 801 -24.17 -11.65 -28.37
CA GLY A 801 -24.81 -12.93 -28.09
C GLY A 801 -25.73 -13.46 -29.20
N GLY A 802 -25.26 -14.55 -29.84
CA GLY A 802 -26.12 -15.52 -30.54
C GLY A 802 -26.97 -14.98 -31.68
N ALA A 803 -26.46 -15.03 -32.91
CA ALA A 803 -27.28 -14.98 -34.12
C ALA A 803 -28.12 -16.29 -34.26
N GLU A 804 -28.92 -16.61 -33.25
CA GLU A 804 -29.70 -17.85 -33.15
C GLU A 804 -30.92 -17.85 -34.08
N LEU A 805 -31.22 -16.71 -34.72
CA LEU A 805 -32.39 -16.51 -35.57
C LEU A 805 -32.01 -15.91 -36.91
N CYS A 806 -32.30 -16.68 -37.97
CA CYS A 806 -32.45 -16.14 -39.31
C CYS A 806 -33.94 -16.08 -39.61
N ALA A 807 -34.45 -14.87 -39.79
CA ALA A 807 -35.87 -14.62 -39.77
C ALA A 807 -36.50 -14.87 -41.16
N ASN A 808 -36.82 -16.13 -41.47
CA ASN A 808 -37.61 -16.52 -42.65
C ASN A 808 -38.78 -17.43 -42.23
N LYS A 809 -39.79 -17.58 -43.09
CA LYS A 809 -41.14 -18.02 -42.72
C LYS A 809 -41.27 -19.52 -42.44
N ILE A 810 -40.50 -20.37 -43.12
CA ILE A 810 -40.58 -21.84 -43.01
C ILE A 810 -39.18 -22.44 -42.83
N PRO A 811 -38.58 -22.37 -41.62
CA PRO A 811 -37.25 -22.88 -41.38
C PRO A 811 -37.24 -24.38 -41.04
N ALA A 812 -36.22 -25.10 -41.52
CA ALA A 812 -35.93 -26.46 -41.12
C ALA A 812 -34.63 -26.54 -40.29
N TYR A 813 -34.57 -27.43 -39.30
CA TYR A 813 -33.43 -27.58 -38.39
C TYR A 813 -32.97 -29.03 -38.31
N ILE A 814 -31.66 -29.23 -38.15
CA ILE A 814 -31.07 -30.52 -37.80
C ILE A 814 -30.59 -30.49 -36.35
N ASP A 815 -31.26 -31.23 -35.47
CA ASP A 815 -30.88 -31.30 -34.06
C ASP A 815 -29.69 -32.24 -33.86
N THR A 816 -28.51 -31.65 -33.67
CA THR A 816 -27.27 -32.39 -33.39
C THR A 816 -26.67 -32.09 -32.01
N GLY A 817 -27.37 -31.34 -31.16
CA GLY A 817 -26.89 -31.04 -29.82
C GLY A 817 -27.48 -29.79 -29.20
N VAL A 818 -26.86 -29.34 -28.10
CA VAL A 818 -27.39 -28.27 -27.24
C VAL A 818 -27.59 -26.94 -27.98
N TRP A 819 -26.67 -26.56 -28.86
CA TRP A 819 -26.75 -25.28 -29.58
C TRP A 819 -27.82 -25.32 -30.68
N ALA A 820 -27.95 -26.45 -31.39
CA ALA A 820 -29.05 -26.66 -32.32
C ALA A 820 -30.41 -26.61 -31.60
N LYS A 821 -30.54 -27.27 -30.44
CA LYS A 821 -31.75 -27.20 -29.59
C LYS A 821 -32.11 -25.78 -29.17
N LYS A 822 -31.13 -24.96 -28.79
CA LYS A 822 -31.38 -23.56 -28.44
C LYS A 822 -31.93 -22.77 -29.63
N ALA A 823 -31.30 -22.90 -30.80
CA ALA A 823 -31.78 -22.24 -32.02
C ALA A 823 -33.20 -22.70 -32.40
N ILE A 824 -33.51 -23.99 -32.25
CA ILE A 824 -34.85 -24.57 -32.44
C ILE A 824 -35.87 -23.92 -31.50
N ILE A 825 -35.57 -23.85 -30.20
CA ILE A 825 -36.46 -23.27 -29.17
C ILE A 825 -36.72 -21.78 -29.45
N GLU A 826 -35.69 -21.03 -29.84
CA GLU A 826 -35.85 -19.61 -30.18
C GLU A 826 -36.68 -19.43 -31.47
N ALA A 827 -36.43 -20.25 -32.49
CA ALA A 827 -37.19 -20.20 -33.74
C ALA A 827 -38.68 -20.56 -33.59
N GLN A 828 -39.00 -21.49 -32.68
CA GLN A 828 -40.39 -21.87 -32.36
C GLN A 828 -41.22 -20.70 -31.81
N LYS A 829 -40.59 -19.68 -31.23
CA LYS A 829 -41.30 -18.49 -30.73
C LYS A 829 -41.87 -17.63 -31.87
N LEU A 830 -41.27 -17.71 -33.06
CA LEU A 830 -41.59 -16.83 -34.19
C LEU A 830 -42.21 -17.58 -35.38
N TYR A 831 -41.87 -18.85 -35.58
CA TYR A 831 -42.24 -19.61 -36.78
C TYR A 831 -42.66 -21.05 -36.46
N ASN A 832 -43.45 -21.63 -37.34
CA ASN A 832 -43.73 -23.07 -37.33
C ASN A 832 -42.59 -23.82 -38.01
N ILE A 833 -41.72 -24.45 -37.23
CA ILE A 833 -40.47 -25.05 -37.72
C ILE A 833 -40.65 -26.51 -38.14
N GLN A 834 -39.72 -27.04 -38.93
CA GLN A 834 -39.55 -28.48 -39.17
C GLN A 834 -38.24 -28.97 -38.54
N ILE A 835 -38.27 -29.99 -37.69
CA ILE A 835 -37.07 -30.75 -37.32
C ILE A 835 -36.89 -31.84 -38.38
N ALA A 836 -35.91 -31.66 -39.27
CA ALA A 836 -35.72 -32.52 -40.43
C ALA A 836 -34.93 -33.80 -40.12
N ALA A 837 -34.03 -33.75 -39.13
CA ALA A 837 -33.37 -34.92 -38.54
C ALA A 837 -32.89 -34.60 -37.12
N THR A 838 -32.68 -35.62 -36.29
CA THR A 838 -32.18 -35.48 -34.92
C THR A 838 -31.23 -36.62 -34.52
N SER A 839 -30.19 -36.30 -33.77
CA SER A 839 -29.29 -37.23 -33.09
C SER A 839 -29.64 -37.44 -31.61
N GLU A 840 -30.78 -36.92 -31.14
CA GLU A 840 -31.24 -37.11 -29.76
C GLU A 840 -31.40 -38.60 -29.37
N PRO A 841 -31.96 -39.49 -30.22
CA PRO A 841 -32.14 -40.90 -29.85
C PRO A 841 -30.83 -41.66 -29.61
N THR A 842 -29.73 -41.21 -30.22
CA THR A 842 -28.40 -41.79 -30.05
C THR A 842 -27.55 -41.05 -29.01
N GLY A 843 -28.16 -40.15 -28.23
CA GLY A 843 -27.46 -39.37 -27.21
C GLY A 843 -26.43 -38.39 -27.80
N TYR A 844 -26.62 -37.95 -29.04
CA TYR A 844 -25.72 -37.05 -29.78
C TYR A 844 -24.31 -37.62 -30.05
N ASP A 845 -24.18 -38.95 -30.11
CA ASP A 845 -22.93 -39.67 -30.40
C ASP A 845 -22.47 -39.61 -31.87
N ARG A 846 -23.31 -39.11 -32.79
CA ARG A 846 -23.05 -39.05 -34.23
C ARG A 846 -23.89 -37.99 -34.91
N ILE A 847 -23.55 -37.67 -36.15
CA ILE A 847 -24.37 -36.86 -37.05
C ILE A 847 -25.47 -37.77 -37.65
N PRO A 848 -26.73 -37.31 -37.74
CA PRO A 848 -27.80 -38.15 -38.25
C PRO A 848 -27.61 -38.35 -39.76
N ASN A 849 -28.00 -39.53 -40.26
CA ASN A 849 -27.91 -39.80 -41.70
C ASN A 849 -28.88 -38.90 -42.46
N LEU A 850 -28.36 -38.08 -43.38
CA LEU A 850 -29.13 -37.08 -44.10
C LEU A 850 -29.61 -37.55 -45.50
N ASN A 851 -29.28 -38.78 -45.90
CA ASN A 851 -29.67 -39.31 -47.20
C ASN A 851 -31.19 -39.52 -47.29
N GLY A 852 -31.84 -38.84 -48.24
CA GLY A 852 -33.28 -39.02 -48.52
C GLY A 852 -34.24 -38.24 -47.60
N ILE A 853 -33.76 -37.21 -46.90
CA ILE A 853 -34.62 -36.34 -46.07
C ILE A 853 -35.66 -35.61 -46.93
N SER A 854 -36.94 -35.74 -46.55
CA SER A 854 -38.04 -35.00 -47.18
C SER A 854 -38.28 -33.67 -46.46
N LEU A 855 -37.87 -32.56 -47.06
CA LEU A 855 -38.19 -31.21 -46.60
C LEU A 855 -39.62 -30.81 -46.99
N LYS A 856 -40.30 -30.01 -46.16
CA LYS A 856 -41.63 -29.46 -46.51
C LYS A 856 -41.52 -28.60 -47.78
N PRO A 857 -42.48 -28.68 -48.72
CA PRO A 857 -42.52 -27.78 -49.88
C PRO A 857 -42.51 -26.32 -49.43
N GLY A 858 -41.60 -25.51 -50.00
CA GLY A 858 -41.44 -24.11 -49.62
C GLY A 858 -40.54 -23.86 -48.39
N THR A 859 -39.73 -24.82 -47.97
CA THR A 859 -38.70 -24.61 -46.93
C THR A 859 -37.74 -23.49 -47.36
N ASP A 860 -37.61 -22.46 -46.52
CA ASP A 860 -36.81 -21.27 -46.83
C ASP A 860 -35.30 -21.50 -46.66
N TYR A 861 -34.92 -22.26 -45.63
CA TYR A 861 -33.54 -22.63 -45.32
C TYR A 861 -33.46 -23.86 -44.39
N VAL A 862 -32.28 -24.49 -44.33
CA VAL A 862 -31.94 -25.53 -43.34
C VAL A 862 -30.83 -25.01 -42.41
N HIS A 863 -31.06 -25.03 -41.10
CA HIS A 863 -30.07 -24.66 -40.10
C HIS A 863 -29.31 -25.87 -39.57
N ILE A 864 -27.99 -25.74 -39.49
CA ILE A 864 -27.08 -26.73 -38.92
C ILE A 864 -26.09 -26.09 -37.95
N THR A 865 -25.77 -26.81 -36.88
CA THR A 865 -24.59 -26.53 -36.06
C THR A 865 -23.42 -27.35 -36.57
N THR A 866 -22.45 -26.70 -37.21
CA THR A 866 -21.37 -27.39 -37.93
C THR A 866 -20.39 -28.12 -37.02
N ASN A 867 -20.20 -27.65 -35.79
CA ASN A 867 -19.36 -28.30 -34.79
C ASN A 867 -19.94 -28.16 -33.37
N ASN A 868 -20.34 -29.29 -32.79
CA ASN A 868 -20.98 -29.36 -31.48
C ASN A 868 -19.95 -29.27 -30.34
N THR A 869 -19.81 -28.09 -29.74
CA THR A 869 -18.80 -27.84 -28.69
C THR A 869 -18.96 -28.68 -27.42
N ILE A 870 -20.19 -29.14 -27.11
CA ILE A 870 -20.46 -29.90 -25.88
C ILE A 870 -20.24 -31.40 -26.12
N TYR A 871 -20.86 -31.96 -27.14
CA TYR A 871 -20.80 -33.40 -27.43
C TYR A 871 -19.59 -33.81 -28.28
N GLY A 872 -19.00 -32.90 -29.05
CA GLY A 872 -17.78 -33.15 -29.83
C GLY A 872 -18.00 -33.74 -31.23
N SER A 873 -19.21 -33.70 -31.77
CA SER A 873 -19.50 -34.09 -33.17
C SER A 873 -19.32 -32.92 -34.15
N GLN A 874 -18.83 -33.19 -35.37
CA GLN A 874 -18.52 -32.17 -36.38
C GLN A 874 -18.87 -32.62 -37.81
N TYR A 875 -19.50 -31.73 -38.58
CA TYR A 875 -19.72 -31.93 -40.00
C TYR A 875 -18.43 -31.71 -40.79
N HIS A 876 -17.98 -32.73 -41.53
CA HIS A 876 -16.80 -32.60 -42.38
C HIS A 876 -17.10 -31.88 -43.71
N GLN A 877 -18.31 -31.99 -44.23
CA GLN A 877 -18.79 -31.29 -45.42
C GLN A 877 -20.16 -30.67 -45.15
N ILE A 878 -20.50 -29.59 -45.86
CA ILE A 878 -21.85 -29.01 -45.78
C ILE A 878 -22.80 -29.93 -46.57
N PRO A 879 -23.88 -30.44 -45.95
CA PRO A 879 -24.85 -31.28 -46.65
C PRO A 879 -25.59 -30.49 -47.73
N ASP A 880 -25.88 -31.13 -48.86
CA ASP A 880 -26.74 -30.59 -49.91
C ASP A 880 -28.20 -30.99 -49.66
N PHE A 881 -29.10 -30.00 -49.74
CA PHE A 881 -30.54 -30.16 -49.51
C PHE A 881 -31.34 -29.84 -50.78
N GLY A 882 -30.79 -30.10 -51.97
CA GLY A 882 -31.51 -29.98 -53.24
C GLY A 882 -31.82 -28.52 -53.61
N GLY A 883 -30.89 -27.61 -53.33
CA GLY A 883 -31.00 -26.18 -53.64
C GLY A 883 -31.62 -25.30 -52.54
N VAL A 884 -32.03 -25.88 -51.41
CA VAL A 884 -32.43 -25.11 -50.22
C VAL A 884 -31.19 -24.52 -49.53
N PRO A 885 -31.11 -23.21 -49.27
CA PRO A 885 -29.95 -22.59 -48.62
C PRO A 885 -29.67 -23.13 -47.21
N VAL A 886 -28.39 -23.33 -46.89
CA VAL A 886 -27.95 -23.76 -45.55
C VAL A 886 -27.52 -22.57 -44.70
N ILE A 887 -27.97 -22.53 -43.45
CA ILE A 887 -27.50 -21.61 -42.41
C ILE A 887 -26.58 -22.37 -41.46
N ALA A 888 -25.32 -21.96 -41.40
CA ALA A 888 -24.28 -22.64 -40.64
C ALA A 888 -23.88 -21.84 -39.39
N ASP A 889 -24.14 -22.42 -38.21
CA ASP A 889 -23.46 -21.99 -36.98
C ASP A 889 -22.04 -22.56 -36.98
N MET A 890 -21.07 -21.66 -37.15
CA MET A 890 -19.64 -21.96 -37.21
C MET A 890 -18.86 -21.43 -36.01
N THR A 891 -19.56 -21.10 -34.92
CA THR A 891 -18.94 -20.50 -33.73
C THR A 891 -17.70 -21.26 -33.26
N SER A 892 -17.70 -22.59 -33.37
CA SER A 892 -16.64 -23.43 -32.83
C SER A 892 -15.54 -23.83 -33.80
N ASP A 893 -15.69 -23.60 -35.09
CA ASP A 893 -14.78 -24.11 -36.13
C ASP A 893 -14.54 -23.15 -37.29
N ILE A 894 -15.06 -21.92 -37.23
CA ILE A 894 -14.70 -20.83 -38.16
C ILE A 894 -13.18 -20.62 -38.16
N LEU A 895 -12.59 -20.48 -39.36
CA LEU A 895 -11.13 -20.48 -39.61
C LEU A 895 -10.36 -21.70 -39.08
N GLY A 896 -11.06 -22.70 -38.55
CA GLY A 896 -10.50 -23.95 -38.04
C GLY A 896 -10.59 -25.10 -39.04
N ARG A 897 -11.41 -24.94 -40.09
CA ARG A 897 -11.55 -25.84 -41.23
C ARG A 897 -11.64 -25.05 -42.53
N GLU A 898 -11.30 -25.68 -43.64
CA GLU A 898 -11.57 -25.13 -44.97
C GLU A 898 -13.07 -25.28 -45.27
N MET A 899 -13.68 -24.21 -45.78
CA MET A 899 -15.08 -24.20 -46.16
C MET A 899 -15.25 -23.38 -47.43
N ASN A 900 -16.12 -23.88 -48.31
CA ASN A 900 -16.62 -23.13 -49.45
C ASN A 900 -17.85 -22.33 -49.04
N VAL A 901 -17.69 -21.01 -48.85
CA VAL A 901 -18.79 -20.11 -48.42
C VAL A 901 -20.01 -20.18 -49.36
N LYS A 902 -19.80 -20.52 -50.64
CA LYS A 902 -20.86 -20.63 -51.65
C LYS A 902 -21.90 -21.71 -51.36
N GLU A 903 -21.53 -22.74 -50.59
CA GLU A 903 -22.41 -23.84 -50.18
C GLU A 903 -23.39 -23.41 -49.06
N THR A 904 -23.16 -22.25 -48.46
CA THR A 904 -24.00 -21.69 -47.40
C THR A 904 -24.77 -20.47 -47.91
N GLY A 905 -26.00 -20.31 -47.44
CA GLY A 905 -26.74 -19.06 -47.59
C GLY A 905 -26.35 -18.04 -46.53
N MET A 906 -26.07 -18.50 -45.30
CA MET A 906 -25.59 -17.67 -44.20
C MET A 906 -24.63 -18.44 -43.30
N ILE A 907 -23.59 -17.76 -42.81
CA ILE A 907 -22.70 -18.23 -41.75
C ILE A 907 -22.83 -17.28 -40.58
N TYR A 908 -22.88 -17.79 -39.36
CA TYR A 908 -22.64 -16.96 -38.17
C TYR A 908 -21.71 -17.64 -37.19
N ALA A 909 -20.93 -16.85 -36.46
CA ALA A 909 -19.96 -17.36 -35.49
C ALA A 909 -19.69 -16.37 -34.36
N GLY A 910 -19.68 -16.84 -33.12
CA GLY A 910 -19.13 -16.09 -31.99
C GLY A 910 -17.60 -15.98 -32.05
N ALA A 911 -17.05 -14.80 -31.75
CA ALA A 911 -15.65 -14.51 -32.01
C ALA A 911 -14.67 -15.14 -31.00
N GLN A 912 -15.07 -15.28 -29.73
CA GLN A 912 -14.25 -15.71 -28.57
C GLN A 912 -13.43 -17.00 -28.71
N LYS A 913 -13.69 -17.82 -29.73
CA LYS A 913 -13.02 -19.09 -29.94
C LYS A 913 -11.87 -18.91 -30.93
N ASN A 914 -12.18 -18.72 -32.21
CA ASN A 914 -11.18 -18.73 -33.28
C ASN A 914 -10.90 -17.35 -33.93
N LEU A 915 -11.70 -16.32 -33.62
CA LEU A 915 -11.64 -15.03 -34.30
C LEU A 915 -11.18 -13.88 -33.41
N GLY A 916 -11.46 -13.89 -32.11
CA GLY A 916 -11.20 -12.73 -31.25
C GLY A 916 -11.66 -12.94 -29.82
N ILE A 917 -12.21 -11.87 -29.22
CA ILE A 917 -12.64 -11.83 -27.82
C ILE A 917 -14.14 -12.11 -27.64
N SER A 918 -14.57 -12.36 -26.41
CA SER A 918 -15.98 -12.52 -26.06
C SER A 918 -16.80 -11.25 -26.23
N GLY A 919 -18.09 -11.42 -26.49
CA GLY A 919 -19.04 -10.32 -26.69
C GLY A 919 -19.17 -9.87 -28.15
N MET A 920 -18.50 -10.54 -29.09
CA MET A 920 -18.54 -10.26 -30.51
C MET A 920 -19.00 -11.48 -31.30
N SER A 921 -19.79 -11.25 -32.35
CA SER A 921 -20.19 -12.26 -33.34
C SER A 921 -20.06 -11.71 -34.75
N VAL A 922 -19.82 -12.60 -35.71
CA VAL A 922 -19.72 -12.31 -37.14
C VAL A 922 -20.84 -13.03 -37.87
N ALA A 923 -21.47 -12.37 -38.85
CA ALA A 923 -22.44 -12.94 -39.76
C ALA A 923 -22.04 -12.67 -41.22
N ILE A 924 -22.17 -13.68 -42.09
CA ILE A 924 -21.89 -13.60 -43.52
C ILE A 924 -23.18 -14.05 -44.22
N ILE A 925 -23.84 -13.18 -44.98
CA ILE A 925 -25.18 -13.42 -45.53
C ILE A 925 -25.18 -13.18 -47.03
N ARG A 926 -25.79 -14.10 -47.79
CA ARG A 926 -25.97 -13.97 -49.24
C ARG A 926 -27.15 -13.06 -49.61
N ASP A 927 -27.03 -12.30 -50.69
CA ASP A 927 -28.02 -11.29 -51.11
C ASP A 927 -29.44 -11.83 -51.33
N ASP A 928 -29.56 -13.09 -51.79
CA ASP A 928 -30.86 -13.72 -52.04
C ASP A 928 -31.62 -14.05 -50.75
N LEU A 929 -30.93 -14.23 -49.62
CA LEU A 929 -31.56 -14.42 -48.31
C LEU A 929 -32.03 -13.10 -47.71
N LEU A 930 -31.32 -12.00 -47.93
CA LEU A 930 -31.73 -10.66 -47.44
C LEU A 930 -33.12 -10.26 -47.99
N LYS A 931 -33.38 -10.61 -49.25
CA LYS A 931 -34.67 -10.37 -49.92
C LYS A 931 -35.83 -11.21 -49.38
N ARG A 932 -35.55 -12.26 -48.60
CA ARG A 932 -36.57 -13.17 -48.02
C ARG A 932 -37.01 -12.75 -46.61
N ILE A 933 -36.29 -11.82 -45.99
CA ILE A 933 -36.55 -11.34 -44.64
C ILE A 933 -37.92 -10.64 -44.57
N PRO A 934 -38.83 -11.05 -43.66
CA PRO A 934 -40.11 -10.39 -43.45
C PRO A 934 -39.98 -8.95 -42.94
N ASN A 935 -40.86 -8.05 -43.43
CA ASN A 935 -40.88 -6.63 -43.04
C ASN A 935 -41.41 -6.38 -41.61
N ASN A 936 -41.84 -7.41 -40.86
CA ASN A 936 -42.50 -7.28 -39.56
C ASN A 936 -41.60 -7.67 -38.37
N LEU A 937 -40.29 -7.68 -38.57
CA LEU A 937 -39.32 -8.00 -37.51
C LEU A 937 -38.91 -6.74 -36.75
N PRO A 938 -38.60 -6.86 -35.44
CA PRO A 938 -37.87 -5.81 -34.73
C PRO A 938 -36.57 -5.49 -35.46
N THR A 939 -36.17 -4.22 -35.49
CA THR A 939 -34.95 -3.74 -36.16
C THR A 939 -33.71 -4.53 -35.77
N MET A 940 -33.68 -5.00 -34.51
CA MET A 940 -32.63 -5.86 -33.98
C MET A 940 -32.43 -7.15 -34.79
N PHE A 941 -33.49 -7.74 -35.37
CA PHE A 941 -33.44 -8.97 -36.16
C PHE A 941 -33.55 -8.73 -37.69
N ASP A 942 -33.65 -7.47 -38.13
CA ASP A 942 -33.74 -7.12 -39.55
C ASP A 942 -32.36 -6.83 -40.16
N TYR A 943 -31.76 -7.85 -40.79
CA TYR A 943 -30.48 -7.70 -41.48
C TYR A 943 -30.49 -6.63 -42.59
N ASN A 944 -31.64 -6.30 -43.20
CA ASN A 944 -31.68 -5.23 -44.21
C ASN A 944 -31.33 -3.86 -43.61
N SER A 945 -31.71 -3.60 -42.37
CA SER A 945 -31.37 -2.36 -41.66
C SER A 945 -29.87 -2.24 -41.38
N TYR A 946 -29.18 -3.36 -41.12
CA TYR A 946 -27.73 -3.38 -40.94
C TYR A 946 -26.97 -3.19 -42.26
N VAL A 947 -27.46 -3.81 -43.35
CA VAL A 947 -26.92 -3.65 -44.70
C VAL A 947 -26.91 -2.19 -45.13
N LYS A 948 -28.02 -1.48 -44.91
CA LYS A 948 -28.18 -0.08 -45.33
C LYS A 948 -27.28 0.91 -44.59
N ASN A 949 -26.79 0.54 -43.40
CA ASN A 949 -26.05 1.44 -42.50
C ASN A 949 -24.60 0.96 -42.24
N ASP A 950 -24.05 0.06 -43.06
CA ASP A 950 -22.69 -0.46 -42.93
C ASP A 950 -22.34 -0.92 -41.50
N SER A 951 -23.25 -1.66 -40.85
CA SER A 951 -23.12 -2.11 -39.44
C SER A 951 -23.07 -1.01 -38.37
N MET A 952 -23.22 0.28 -38.70
CA MET A 952 -23.13 1.39 -37.74
C MET A 952 -24.39 1.62 -36.89
N HIS A 953 -25.46 0.85 -37.11
CA HIS A 953 -26.75 1.05 -36.44
C HIS A 953 -26.70 0.88 -34.91
N ASN A 954 -25.84 0.01 -34.38
CA ASN A 954 -25.83 -0.40 -32.96
C ASN A 954 -24.58 0.03 -32.16
N THR A 955 -23.77 0.97 -32.65
CA THR A 955 -22.52 1.41 -31.97
C THR A 955 -21.57 0.25 -31.61
N PRO A 956 -20.88 -0.34 -32.59
CA PRO A 956 -19.96 -1.46 -32.35
C PRO A 956 -18.83 -1.16 -31.37
N ASN A 957 -18.39 -2.18 -30.62
CA ASN A 957 -17.21 -2.07 -29.76
C ASN A 957 -15.93 -2.11 -30.60
N THR A 958 -15.33 -0.94 -30.86
CA THR A 958 -14.09 -0.74 -31.65
C THR A 958 -12.93 -1.66 -31.22
N PHE A 959 -12.77 -1.88 -29.92
CA PHE A 959 -11.70 -2.71 -29.38
C PHE A 959 -11.85 -4.18 -29.79
N ALA A 960 -13.07 -4.71 -29.78
CA ALA A 960 -13.32 -6.09 -30.22
C ALA A 960 -13.00 -6.28 -31.72
N ILE A 961 -13.38 -5.30 -32.56
CA ILE A 961 -13.07 -5.26 -34.01
C ILE A 961 -11.57 -5.32 -34.21
N TYR A 962 -10.87 -4.43 -33.53
CA TYR A 962 -9.42 -4.31 -33.63
C TYR A 962 -8.72 -5.61 -33.23
N VAL A 963 -9.13 -6.25 -32.13
CA VAL A 963 -8.55 -7.55 -31.72
C VAL A 963 -8.85 -8.64 -32.76
N CYS A 964 -10.06 -8.68 -33.31
CA CYS A 964 -10.40 -9.60 -34.41
C CYS A 964 -9.47 -9.38 -35.61
N GLY A 965 -9.31 -8.13 -36.09
CA GLY A 965 -8.38 -7.79 -37.17
C GLY A 965 -6.95 -8.24 -36.89
N LYS A 966 -6.45 -8.09 -35.66
CA LYS A 966 -5.12 -8.59 -35.28
C LYS A 966 -5.03 -10.13 -35.34
N VAL A 967 -6.07 -10.85 -34.94
CA VAL A 967 -6.14 -12.32 -35.05
C VAL A 967 -6.19 -12.76 -36.50
N LEU A 968 -6.99 -12.11 -37.36
CA LEU A 968 -7.05 -12.41 -38.80
C LEU A 968 -5.66 -12.23 -39.45
N LYS A 969 -5.01 -11.09 -39.21
CA LYS A 969 -3.64 -10.84 -39.67
C LYS A 969 -2.64 -11.87 -39.14
N TRP A 970 -2.81 -12.35 -37.92
CA TRP A 970 -1.99 -13.44 -37.37
C TRP A 970 -2.21 -14.77 -38.11
N VAL A 971 -3.46 -15.13 -38.41
CA VAL A 971 -3.78 -16.31 -39.23
C VAL A 971 -3.15 -16.19 -40.62
N MET A 972 -3.24 -15.02 -41.26
CA MET A 972 -2.59 -14.76 -42.55
C MET A 972 -1.06 -14.96 -42.47
N ARG A 973 -0.39 -14.37 -41.47
CA ARG A 973 1.07 -14.53 -41.25
C ARG A 973 1.48 -15.97 -40.97
N ARG A 974 0.58 -16.80 -40.40
CA ARG A 974 0.82 -18.23 -40.15
C ARG A 974 0.63 -19.11 -41.38
N GLY A 975 0.28 -18.56 -42.54
CA GLY A 975 0.04 -19.31 -43.78
C GLY A 975 -1.44 -19.50 -44.12
N GLY A 976 -2.34 -18.72 -43.52
CA GLY A 976 -3.78 -18.72 -43.79
C GLY A 976 -4.54 -19.92 -43.21
N VAL A 977 -5.81 -20.05 -43.60
CA VAL A 977 -6.72 -21.09 -43.08
C VAL A 977 -6.17 -22.50 -43.33
N LYS A 978 -5.62 -22.77 -44.52
CA LYS A 978 -5.07 -24.09 -44.87
C LYS A 978 -4.04 -24.60 -43.86
N LYS A 979 -3.12 -23.72 -43.45
CA LYS A 979 -2.08 -24.08 -42.48
C LYS A 979 -2.66 -24.29 -41.08
N MET A 980 -3.66 -23.49 -40.71
CA MET A 980 -4.38 -23.67 -39.46
C MET A 980 -5.10 -25.01 -39.39
N VAL A 981 -5.75 -25.45 -40.48
CA VAL A 981 -6.38 -26.78 -40.55
C VAL A 981 -5.36 -27.89 -40.34
N GLU A 982 -4.21 -27.82 -41.00
CA GLU A 982 -3.13 -28.83 -40.84
C GLU A 982 -2.67 -28.91 -39.38
N ILE A 983 -2.46 -27.75 -38.73
CA ILE A 983 -2.03 -27.67 -37.34
C ILE A 983 -3.10 -28.24 -36.40
N ASN A 984 -4.36 -27.85 -36.56
CA ASN A 984 -5.44 -28.28 -35.67
C ASN A 984 -5.77 -29.76 -35.84
N ARG A 985 -5.68 -30.29 -37.06
CA ARG A 985 -5.81 -31.72 -37.31
C ARG A 985 -4.71 -32.50 -36.55
N LYS A 986 -3.46 -32.07 -36.64
CA LYS A 986 -2.34 -32.69 -35.90
C LYS A 986 -2.56 -32.66 -34.38
N LYS A 987 -3.02 -31.54 -33.84
CA LYS A 987 -3.38 -31.42 -32.40
C LYS A 987 -4.46 -32.45 -32.01
N ALA A 988 -5.53 -32.52 -32.79
CA ALA A 988 -6.63 -33.45 -32.53
C ALA A 988 -6.18 -34.92 -32.63
N GLU A 989 -5.39 -35.26 -33.66
CA GLU A 989 -4.84 -36.60 -33.87
C GLU A 989 -3.99 -37.07 -32.68
N ILE A 990 -3.17 -36.21 -32.09
CA ILE A 990 -2.35 -36.54 -30.91
C ILE A 990 -3.25 -37.01 -29.75
N LEU A 991 -4.31 -36.24 -29.44
CA LEU A 991 -5.21 -36.54 -28.33
C LEU A 991 -6.09 -37.76 -28.64
N TYR A 992 -6.71 -37.83 -29.82
CA TYR A 992 -7.55 -38.97 -30.20
C TYR A 992 -6.76 -40.28 -30.26
N ARG A 993 -5.48 -40.25 -30.69
CA ARG A 993 -4.62 -41.43 -30.68
C ARG A 993 -4.38 -41.96 -29.27
N ILE A 994 -4.26 -41.09 -28.26
CA ILE A 994 -4.13 -41.52 -26.87
C ILE A 994 -5.45 -42.11 -26.39
N ILE A 995 -6.56 -41.43 -26.65
CA ILE A 995 -7.89 -41.88 -26.23
C ILE A 995 -8.23 -43.25 -26.83
N ASP A 996 -8.00 -43.43 -28.13
CA ASP A 996 -8.35 -44.67 -28.84
C ASP A 996 -7.47 -45.87 -28.48
N ASN A 997 -6.25 -45.63 -27.98
CA ASN A 997 -5.32 -46.69 -27.56
C ASN A 997 -5.32 -46.93 -26.04
N SER A 998 -6.17 -46.22 -25.31
CA SER A 998 -6.27 -46.29 -23.86
C SER A 998 -7.34 -47.28 -23.42
N ASN A 999 -7.16 -47.88 -22.24
CA ASN A 999 -8.19 -48.69 -21.60
C ASN A 999 -9.00 -47.90 -20.56
N ILE A 1000 -8.58 -46.69 -20.22
CA ILE A 1000 -9.22 -45.86 -19.19
C ILE A 1000 -9.91 -44.61 -19.77
N TYR A 1001 -9.48 -44.14 -20.94
CA TYR A 1001 -10.11 -43.02 -21.65
C TYR A 1001 -11.10 -43.53 -22.69
N THR A 1002 -12.27 -42.89 -22.76
CA THR A 1002 -13.29 -43.20 -23.76
C THR A 1002 -13.84 -41.93 -24.39
N ASN A 1003 -14.21 -42.00 -25.67
CA ASN A 1003 -14.97 -40.95 -26.35
C ASN A 1003 -16.25 -41.57 -26.89
N ARG A 1004 -17.38 -40.90 -26.66
CA ARG A 1004 -18.71 -41.37 -27.05
C ARG A 1004 -19.00 -41.15 -28.54
N VAL A 1005 -18.32 -40.21 -29.19
CA VAL A 1005 -18.55 -39.86 -30.59
C VAL A 1005 -17.87 -40.85 -31.53
N VAL A 1006 -18.61 -41.29 -32.55
CA VAL A 1006 -18.10 -42.16 -33.63
C VAL A 1006 -16.93 -41.51 -34.35
N LYS A 1007 -15.94 -42.31 -34.77
CA LYS A 1007 -14.64 -41.78 -35.25
C LYS A 1007 -14.78 -40.84 -36.44
N GLU A 1008 -15.75 -41.12 -37.29
CA GLU A 1008 -16.05 -40.44 -38.54
C GLU A 1008 -16.67 -39.06 -38.33
N ASP A 1009 -17.21 -38.76 -37.14
CA ASP A 1009 -17.89 -37.50 -36.84
C ASP A 1009 -17.15 -36.69 -35.76
N ARG A 1010 -15.93 -37.07 -35.38
CA ARG A 1010 -15.19 -36.42 -34.28
C ARG A 1010 -14.72 -35.01 -34.64
N SER A 1011 -14.92 -34.09 -33.71
CA SER A 1011 -14.48 -32.70 -33.83
C SER A 1011 -12.96 -32.56 -33.82
N THR A 1012 -12.43 -31.72 -34.71
CA THR A 1012 -11.02 -31.32 -34.71
C THR A 1012 -10.71 -30.16 -33.76
N MET A 1013 -11.71 -29.64 -33.05
CA MET A 1013 -11.60 -28.43 -32.20
C MET A 1013 -11.94 -28.72 -30.75
N ASN A 1014 -12.89 -29.60 -30.48
CA ASN A 1014 -13.30 -29.97 -29.14
C ASN A 1014 -13.18 -31.47 -28.99
N VAL A 1015 -12.26 -31.91 -28.14
CA VAL A 1015 -12.00 -33.32 -27.88
C VAL A 1015 -12.56 -33.67 -26.51
N PRO A 1016 -13.84 -34.08 -26.40
CA PRO A 1016 -14.38 -34.61 -25.17
C PRO A 1016 -13.88 -36.03 -24.92
N PHE A 1017 -13.65 -36.38 -23.67
CA PHE A 1017 -13.34 -37.74 -23.25
C PHE A 1017 -13.79 -37.97 -21.81
N PHE A 1018 -14.00 -39.23 -21.47
CA PHE A 1018 -14.48 -39.69 -20.18
C PHE A 1018 -13.51 -40.71 -19.62
N LEU A 1019 -13.39 -40.78 -18.30
CA LEU A 1019 -12.64 -41.84 -17.64
C LEU A 1019 -13.59 -42.96 -17.19
N SER A 1020 -13.03 -44.14 -16.91
CA SER A 1020 -13.79 -45.33 -16.52
C SER A 1020 -14.63 -45.15 -15.24
N THR A 1021 -14.25 -44.24 -14.32
CA THR A 1021 -15.06 -43.91 -13.14
C THR A 1021 -15.06 -42.41 -12.83
N PRO A 1022 -16.13 -41.87 -12.20
CA PRO A 1022 -16.21 -40.46 -11.79
C PRO A 1022 -15.11 -40.02 -10.82
N GLU A 1023 -14.60 -40.91 -9.96
CA GLU A 1023 -13.51 -40.61 -9.03
C GLU A 1023 -12.19 -40.36 -9.77
N LEU A 1024 -11.93 -41.14 -10.82
CA LEU A 1024 -10.77 -40.95 -11.69
C LEU A 1024 -10.87 -39.65 -12.47
N GLU A 1025 -12.07 -39.28 -12.96
CA GLU A 1025 -12.29 -37.97 -13.61
C GLU A 1025 -11.98 -36.81 -12.65
N ALA A 1026 -12.47 -36.87 -11.42
CA ALA A 1026 -12.20 -35.84 -10.41
C ALA A 1026 -10.70 -35.74 -10.08
N LYS A 1027 -10.02 -36.88 -9.95
CA LYS A 1027 -8.58 -36.95 -9.70
C LYS A 1027 -7.77 -36.40 -10.87
N PHE A 1028 -8.14 -36.75 -12.11
CA PHE A 1028 -7.48 -36.23 -13.32
C PHE A 1028 -7.58 -34.71 -13.37
N LEU A 1029 -8.77 -34.14 -13.13
CA LEU A 1029 -8.97 -32.68 -13.15
C LEU A 1029 -8.15 -31.97 -12.06
N ALA A 1030 -8.09 -32.53 -10.85
CA ALA A 1030 -7.30 -31.94 -9.77
C ALA A 1030 -5.79 -31.98 -10.06
N GLU A 1031 -5.28 -33.09 -10.60
CA GLU A 1031 -3.87 -33.20 -10.97
C GLU A 1031 -3.51 -32.35 -12.21
N ALA A 1032 -4.43 -32.22 -13.16
CA ALA A 1032 -4.27 -31.33 -14.31
C ALA A 1032 -4.14 -29.87 -13.86
N GLU A 1033 -4.99 -29.43 -12.92
CA GLU A 1033 -4.94 -28.08 -12.36
C GLU A 1033 -3.63 -27.81 -11.62
N GLN A 1034 -3.08 -28.79 -10.89
CA GLN A 1034 -1.74 -28.69 -10.27
C GLN A 1034 -0.59 -28.55 -11.27
N ARG A 1035 -0.80 -28.95 -12.53
CA ARG A 1035 0.18 -28.83 -13.62
C ARG A 1035 -0.14 -27.67 -14.57
N ASP A 1036 -0.98 -26.72 -14.15
CA ASP A 1036 -1.45 -25.57 -14.94
C ASP A 1036 -2.17 -25.95 -16.24
N LEU A 1037 -2.71 -27.17 -16.34
CA LEU A 1037 -3.56 -27.62 -17.44
C LEU A 1037 -5.02 -27.26 -17.14
N LEU A 1038 -5.34 -25.98 -17.31
CA LEU A 1038 -6.61 -25.38 -16.90
C LEU A 1038 -7.73 -25.56 -17.95
N PHE A 1039 -8.98 -25.33 -17.51
CA PHE A 1039 -10.20 -25.32 -18.34
C PHE A 1039 -10.55 -26.64 -19.05
N LEU A 1040 -10.10 -27.78 -18.51
CA LEU A 1040 -10.41 -29.11 -19.06
C LEU A 1040 -11.75 -29.70 -18.58
N LYS A 1041 -12.39 -29.10 -17.57
CA LYS A 1041 -13.67 -29.61 -17.05
C LYS A 1041 -14.77 -29.53 -18.13
N GLY A 1042 -15.44 -30.66 -18.38
CA GLY A 1042 -16.52 -30.79 -19.34
C GLY A 1042 -17.77 -29.97 -18.98
N HIS A 1043 -18.73 -29.92 -19.90
CA HIS A 1043 -19.98 -29.18 -19.68
C HIS A 1043 -20.86 -29.87 -18.63
N LYS A 1044 -21.63 -29.10 -17.84
CA LYS A 1044 -22.51 -29.62 -16.78
C LYS A 1044 -23.50 -30.70 -17.24
N ILE A 1045 -23.92 -30.63 -18.51
CA ILE A 1045 -24.90 -31.55 -19.12
C ILE A 1045 -24.28 -32.91 -19.43
N THR A 1046 -23.05 -32.93 -19.97
CA THR A 1046 -22.39 -34.16 -20.42
C THR A 1046 -21.51 -34.79 -19.34
N GLY A 1047 -21.04 -34.00 -18.37
CA GLY A 1047 -19.95 -34.40 -17.49
C GLY A 1047 -18.63 -34.57 -18.25
N GLY A 1048 -17.68 -35.27 -17.65
CA GLY A 1048 -16.41 -35.64 -18.26
C GLY A 1048 -15.42 -34.49 -18.42
N ILE A 1049 -14.49 -34.69 -19.35
CA ILE A 1049 -13.34 -33.83 -19.62
C ILE A 1049 -13.39 -33.39 -21.09
N ARG A 1050 -13.01 -32.15 -21.38
CA ARG A 1050 -12.98 -31.62 -22.75
C ARG A 1050 -11.77 -30.74 -22.98
N ALA A 1051 -10.90 -31.18 -23.90
CA ALA A 1051 -9.83 -30.35 -24.42
C ALA A 1051 -10.34 -29.50 -25.59
N SER A 1052 -10.40 -28.18 -25.39
CA SER A 1052 -10.78 -27.23 -26.46
C SER A 1052 -9.49 -26.71 -27.11
N ILE A 1053 -9.19 -27.20 -28.32
CA ILE A 1053 -7.93 -26.97 -29.04
C ILE A 1053 -8.11 -25.99 -30.21
N TYR A 1054 -8.75 -24.86 -29.91
CA TYR A 1054 -8.96 -23.76 -30.85
C TYR A 1054 -7.66 -23.24 -31.48
N ASN A 1055 -7.79 -22.39 -32.49
CA ASN A 1055 -6.67 -21.85 -33.27
C ASN A 1055 -5.52 -21.31 -32.42
N ALA A 1056 -5.84 -20.58 -31.34
CA ALA A 1056 -4.85 -19.94 -30.45
C ALA A 1056 -4.11 -20.93 -29.53
N THR A 1057 -4.63 -22.14 -29.31
CA THR A 1057 -3.96 -23.16 -28.46
C THR A 1057 -2.67 -23.62 -29.14
N GLU A 1058 -1.51 -23.54 -28.48
CA GLU A 1058 -0.24 -23.95 -29.08
C GLU A 1058 -0.06 -25.48 -29.10
N MET A 1059 0.79 -25.99 -30.00
CA MET A 1059 1.10 -27.42 -30.08
C MET A 1059 1.70 -27.94 -28.77
N ASN A 1060 2.62 -27.19 -28.16
CA ASN A 1060 3.27 -27.57 -26.91
C ASN A 1060 2.27 -27.78 -25.76
N SER A 1061 1.17 -27.01 -25.73
CA SER A 1061 0.11 -27.19 -24.71
C SER A 1061 -0.64 -28.51 -24.93
N VAL A 1062 -0.86 -28.89 -26.18
CA VAL A 1062 -1.49 -30.18 -26.54
C VAL A 1062 -0.54 -31.34 -26.25
N GLU A 1063 0.75 -31.20 -26.53
CA GLU A 1063 1.79 -32.19 -26.20
C GLU A 1063 1.92 -32.37 -24.68
N ALA A 1064 1.92 -31.29 -23.90
CA ALA A 1064 1.94 -31.37 -22.44
C ALA A 1064 0.71 -32.09 -21.87
N LEU A 1065 -0.47 -31.83 -22.43
CA LEU A 1065 -1.69 -32.56 -22.06
C LEU A 1065 -1.58 -34.04 -22.46
N ALA A 1066 -1.06 -34.35 -23.64
CA ALA A 1066 -0.85 -35.70 -24.13
C ALA A 1066 0.14 -36.51 -23.25
N GLU A 1067 1.24 -35.89 -22.85
CA GLU A 1067 2.21 -36.45 -21.90
C GLU A 1067 1.54 -36.70 -20.54
N PHE A 1068 0.77 -35.73 -20.04
CA PHE A 1068 0.03 -35.88 -18.79
C PHE A 1068 -0.99 -37.01 -18.85
N MET A 1069 -1.77 -37.12 -19.92
CA MET A 1069 -2.73 -38.22 -20.12
C MET A 1069 -2.02 -39.58 -20.11
N THR A 1070 -0.87 -39.67 -20.79
CA THR A 1070 -0.10 -40.92 -20.83
C THR A 1070 0.50 -41.28 -19.46
N ASP A 1071 1.01 -40.30 -18.73
CA ASP A 1071 1.53 -40.47 -17.36
C ASP A 1071 0.43 -40.85 -16.37
N PHE A 1072 -0.72 -40.19 -16.44
CA PHE A 1072 -1.87 -40.46 -15.59
C PHE A 1072 -2.39 -41.88 -15.82
N GLU A 1073 -2.50 -42.34 -17.08
CA GLU A 1073 -2.89 -43.71 -17.37
C GLU A 1073 -1.94 -44.75 -16.78
N LYS A 1074 -0.63 -44.52 -16.85
CA LYS A 1074 0.36 -45.43 -16.24
C LYS A 1074 0.23 -45.55 -14.72
N ARG A 1075 -0.23 -44.48 -14.06
CA ARG A 1075 -0.42 -44.45 -12.59
C ARG A 1075 -1.80 -44.92 -12.15
N ALA A 1076 -2.77 -44.90 -13.05
CA ALA A 1076 -4.15 -45.34 -12.80
C ALA A 1076 -4.36 -46.83 -13.11
N ARG A 1077 -3.52 -47.42 -13.98
CA ARG A 1077 -3.33 -48.87 -14.11
C ARG A 1077 -2.57 -49.41 -12.90
#